data_AF-A0AB39V6Z7-F1
#
_entry.id   AF-A0AB39V6Z7-F1
#
_cell.length_a   1.000
_cell.length_b   1.000
_cell.length_c   1.000
_cell.angle_alpha   90.00
_cell.angle_beta   90.00
_cell.angle_gamma   90.00
#
_symmetry.space_group_name_H-M   'P 1'
#
loop_
_entity.id
_entity.type
_entity.pdbx_description
1 polymer ?
#
loop_
_entity_poly.entity_id
_entity_poly.type
_entity_poly.pdbx_seq_one_letter_code
_entity_poly.pdbx_strand_id
1 'polypeptide(L)'
;MAEISAINNFKKYNSGSGRSSINNVVREAFRELEKFKNNVNQDLTQFNKILVKDLSILEQQYFDTEVDSRSKDVVSVVSQVQTGNFEARNGVDLTYMISLEKWEQYYKENLEFLNKKFGKNAHCAYAVIHFDESTPHMQSMWTFSEENDQKAEYTINDVNPAKVKSALSSAFLRRNKELGLAAGTDEYKKAFEEFKVQEKPKIIERQLAKLNKNKSDKKFKFESGTSPFTKDFYRTFNEEFVNDFMVTNPSINELKNKVKVFSNEGAEVVVRRTEKVNSFEDLDRTKFAMEKEKKELENKIGGNDYSKNEFMKYTEILSKREIIDRKKKISKEDFLNEFKNYETDFKARKSNKEITDFKRIFNIKKIIKDKLSQRQENKNFKKNLKKEVKLFDEVFKNVDFETINKKIEDYSKGEKVEELIKNKENLYFEIKTLETEASNLKSSINFLKKEQISKNNEIRNLDEQIWKKKTEAEKPYRVSERRKQELVNEALNEARKRGDTLMRNIMKDVEKEKAKNNALKQDILNKRLQLEREQQELNNRLRQLNDSYADLEEKKRRRKAELEKLAQPAIQKEVNDLVREHLRYYEVTDKDILNFKAKNKSEYDKLFGEAEARVDEKIKGAYVRRKHDAGQKFIKQITNLLHEDSNGKFSLLEIEKTVIAAIENVPDNTYGWWNDFKINLDIELENTVRERNAVHNQNKSRPQYDRNR
;
A
#
# COMPACT_ATOMS: atom_id res chain seq x y z
N MET A 1 30.86 5.99 7.26
CA MET A 1 29.83 5.67 6.24
C MET A 1 28.85 4.73 6.90
N ALA A 2 27.55 5.01 6.83
CA ALA A 2 26.51 4.15 7.38
C ALA A 2 26.16 3.03 6.38
N GLU A 3 25.99 1.82 6.88
CA GLU A 3 25.71 0.64 6.07
C GLU A 3 24.31 0.11 6.37
N ILE A 4 23.51 -0.08 5.31
CA ILE A 4 22.23 -0.77 5.33
C ILE A 4 22.46 -2.16 4.72
N SER A 5 21.94 -3.18 5.37
CA SER A 5 21.99 -4.55 4.88
C SER A 5 20.66 -5.24 5.20
N ALA A 6 20.53 -6.50 4.82
CA ALA A 6 19.44 -7.33 5.29
C ALA A 6 19.96 -8.66 5.83
N ILE A 7 19.10 -9.27 6.63
CA ILE A 7 19.23 -10.65 7.06
C ILE A 7 18.00 -11.42 6.61
N ASN A 8 18.23 -12.61 6.08
CA ASN A 8 17.21 -13.59 5.78
C ASN A 8 17.61 -14.88 6.49
N ASN A 9 16.99 -15.14 7.64
CA ASN A 9 17.32 -16.30 8.45
C ASN A 9 16.41 -17.47 8.10
N PHE A 10 17.00 -18.56 7.63
CA PHE A 10 16.28 -19.76 7.20
C PHE A 10 16.34 -20.83 8.29
N LYS A 11 15.17 -21.28 8.76
CA LYS A 11 15.07 -22.45 9.62
C LYS A 11 14.27 -23.53 8.93
N LYS A 12 14.86 -24.73 8.89
CA LYS A 12 14.31 -25.88 8.16
C LYS A 12 13.70 -26.91 9.09
N TYR A 13 12.56 -27.45 8.70
CA TYR A 13 11.80 -28.43 9.43
C TYR A 13 11.46 -29.60 8.53
N ASN A 14 11.19 -30.74 9.17
CA ASN A 14 10.61 -31.91 8.53
C ASN A 14 9.14 -31.97 8.95
N SER A 15 8.19 -31.96 8.00
CA SER A 15 6.75 -31.97 8.31
C SER A 15 6.27 -33.26 8.99
N GLY A 16 6.96 -34.37 8.79
CA GLY A 16 6.63 -35.66 9.43
C GLY A 16 6.98 -35.69 10.92
N SER A 17 8.20 -35.29 11.27
CA SER A 17 8.75 -35.35 12.65
C SER A 17 8.69 -34.02 13.41
N GLY A 18 8.53 -32.89 12.73
CA GLY A 18 8.70 -31.55 13.28
C GLY A 18 7.42 -30.76 13.55
N ARG A 19 6.23 -31.38 13.43
CA ARG A 19 4.92 -30.69 13.49
C ARG A 19 4.76 -29.76 14.70
N SER A 20 5.11 -30.23 15.90
CA SER A 20 5.02 -29.42 17.13
C SER A 20 5.88 -28.15 17.05
N SER A 21 7.11 -28.28 16.53
CA SER A 21 8.00 -27.12 16.34
C SER A 21 7.46 -26.14 15.30
N ILE A 22 6.87 -26.65 14.21
CA ILE A 22 6.29 -25.83 13.14
C ILE A 22 5.07 -25.07 13.68
N ASN A 23 4.16 -25.76 14.38
CA ASN A 23 2.96 -25.15 14.96
C ASN A 23 3.30 -24.10 16.02
N ASN A 24 4.34 -24.32 16.83
CA ASN A 24 4.81 -23.30 17.78
C ASN A 24 5.30 -22.03 17.07
N VAL A 25 5.95 -22.18 15.91
CA VAL A 25 6.44 -21.04 15.11
C VAL A 25 5.28 -20.30 14.44
N VAL A 26 4.24 -21.02 13.99
CA VAL A 26 2.98 -20.45 13.49
C VAL A 26 2.29 -19.64 14.61
N ARG A 27 2.12 -20.24 15.79
CA ARG A 27 1.49 -19.58 16.94
C ARG A 27 2.27 -18.36 17.42
N GLU A 28 3.61 -18.39 17.40
CA GLU A 28 4.43 -17.20 17.69
C GLU A 28 4.14 -16.07 16.69
N ALA A 29 4.06 -16.38 15.39
CA ALA A 29 3.82 -15.38 14.33
C ALA A 29 2.44 -14.70 14.46
N PHE A 30 1.41 -15.45 14.85
CA PHE A 30 0.05 -14.92 15.03
C PHE A 30 -0.23 -14.43 16.46
N ARG A 31 0.78 -14.40 17.33
CA ARG A 31 0.67 -14.00 18.74
C ARG A 31 -0.34 -14.83 19.55
N GLU A 32 -0.36 -16.14 19.29
CA GLU A 32 -1.27 -17.13 19.92
C GLU A 32 -0.59 -17.95 21.04
N LEU A 33 0.62 -17.56 21.46
CA LEU A 33 1.35 -18.16 22.58
C LEU A 33 1.10 -17.38 23.88
N GLU A 34 1.15 -18.08 25.01
CA GLU A 34 1.03 -17.46 26.34
C GLU A 34 2.28 -16.65 26.72
N LYS A 35 3.45 -17.10 26.24
CA LYS A 35 4.75 -16.46 26.48
C LYS A 35 5.51 -16.37 25.17
N PHE A 36 5.83 -15.15 24.77
CA PHE A 36 6.62 -14.87 23.56
C PHE A 36 8.11 -14.91 23.87
N LYS A 37 8.91 -15.36 22.89
CA LYS A 37 10.38 -15.36 23.02
C LYS A 37 10.98 -13.97 22.85
N ASN A 38 10.30 -13.15 22.04
CA ASN A 38 10.75 -11.82 21.69
C ASN A 38 10.19 -10.75 22.64
N ASN A 39 10.76 -9.56 22.53
CA ASN A 39 10.34 -8.37 23.24
C ASN A 39 9.04 -7.79 22.65
N VAL A 40 7.95 -8.57 22.71
CA VAL A 40 6.66 -8.21 22.10
C VAL A 40 5.93 -7.17 22.97
N ASN A 41 5.53 -6.07 22.36
CA ASN A 41 4.60 -5.11 22.93
C ASN A 41 3.19 -5.43 22.41
N GLN A 42 2.35 -6.03 23.25
CA GLN A 42 1.01 -6.47 22.85
C GLN A 42 0.09 -5.32 22.38
N ASP A 43 0.32 -4.10 22.87
CA ASP A 43 -0.44 -2.93 22.43
C ASP A 43 -0.17 -2.61 20.95
N LEU A 44 0.98 -3.00 20.42
CA LEU A 44 1.35 -2.75 19.04
C LEU A 44 0.97 -3.88 18.09
N THR A 45 0.56 -5.05 18.58
CA THR A 45 0.21 -6.21 17.75
C THR A 45 -0.84 -5.89 16.67
N GLN A 46 -1.76 -4.96 16.96
CA GLN A 46 -2.77 -4.50 15.99
C GLN A 46 -2.18 -3.85 14.72
N PHE A 47 -0.92 -3.39 14.78
CA PHE A 47 -0.21 -2.79 13.64
C PHE A 47 0.48 -3.84 12.78
N ASN A 48 0.63 -5.08 13.26
CA ASN A 48 1.16 -6.20 12.48
C ASN A 48 0.29 -6.41 11.23
N LYS A 49 0.93 -6.82 10.13
CA LYS A 49 0.26 -7.00 8.83
C LYS A 49 0.37 -8.43 8.38
N ILE A 50 -0.77 -9.08 8.17
CA ILE A 50 -0.83 -10.41 7.57
C ILE A 50 -0.85 -10.21 6.05
N LEU A 51 0.20 -10.66 5.37
CA LEU A 51 0.29 -10.63 3.91
C LEU A 51 -0.32 -11.91 3.31
N VAL A 52 -0.06 -13.05 3.95
CA VAL A 52 -0.58 -14.38 3.56
C VAL A 52 -0.97 -15.16 4.80
N LYS A 53 -2.12 -15.85 4.75
CA LYS A 53 -2.53 -16.83 5.74
C LYS A 53 -3.34 -17.93 5.06
N ASP A 54 -2.65 -18.99 4.66
CA ASP A 54 -3.24 -20.22 4.13
C ASP A 54 -2.62 -21.43 4.83
N LEU A 55 -3.15 -21.73 6.01
CA LEU A 55 -2.68 -22.84 6.84
C LEU A 55 -3.10 -24.20 6.27
N SER A 56 -4.02 -24.25 5.30
CA SER A 56 -4.45 -25.50 4.65
C SER A 56 -3.28 -26.16 3.91
N ILE A 57 -2.35 -25.36 3.39
CA ILE A 57 -1.10 -25.81 2.75
C ILE A 57 -0.22 -26.58 3.76
N LEU A 58 -0.18 -26.17 5.03
CA LEU A 58 0.56 -26.89 6.06
C LEU A 58 -0.14 -28.20 6.44
N GLU A 59 -1.47 -28.20 6.52
CA GLU A 59 -2.25 -29.42 6.76
C GLU A 59 -2.04 -30.44 5.64
N GLN A 60 -2.10 -29.99 4.38
CA GLN A 60 -1.72 -30.81 3.21
C GLN A 60 -0.31 -31.36 3.37
N GLN A 61 0.66 -30.50 3.70
CA GLN A 61 2.05 -30.93 3.88
C GLN A 61 2.20 -31.98 5.00
N TYR A 62 1.41 -31.90 6.06
CA TYR A 62 1.44 -32.87 7.15
C TYR A 62 0.82 -34.21 6.77
N PHE A 63 -0.29 -34.21 6.03
CA PHE A 63 -1.17 -35.38 5.94
C PHE A 63 -1.32 -35.96 4.53
N ASP A 64 -1.17 -35.16 3.48
CA ASP A 64 -1.39 -35.54 2.07
C ASP A 64 -0.15 -35.33 1.16
N THR A 65 1.02 -35.09 1.77
CA THR A 65 2.31 -35.05 1.08
C THR A 65 3.18 -36.22 1.51
N GLU A 66 3.72 -36.96 0.55
CA GLU A 66 4.76 -37.96 0.78
C GLU A 66 6.11 -37.27 1.06
N VAL A 67 6.68 -37.55 2.23
CA VAL A 67 7.89 -36.87 2.72
C VAL A 67 8.83 -37.87 3.38
N ASP A 68 10.12 -37.85 3.00
CA ASP A 68 11.15 -38.68 3.66
C ASP A 68 11.48 -38.15 5.07
N SER A 69 11.82 -39.06 6.00
CA SER A 69 12.20 -38.73 7.39
C SER A 69 13.36 -37.73 7.54
N ARG A 70 14.25 -37.62 6.55
CA ARG A 70 15.41 -36.71 6.55
C ARG A 70 15.15 -35.43 5.76
N SER A 71 13.98 -35.30 5.15
CA SER A 71 13.63 -34.15 4.33
C SER A 71 13.61 -32.85 5.14
N LYS A 72 13.68 -31.74 4.42
CA LYS A 72 13.58 -30.37 4.94
C LYS A 72 12.57 -29.60 4.08
N ASP A 73 11.34 -30.09 4.12
CA ASP A 73 10.22 -29.74 3.25
C ASP A 73 9.38 -28.56 3.76
N VAL A 74 9.67 -28.06 4.96
CA VAL A 74 9.09 -26.82 5.49
C VAL A 74 10.23 -25.88 5.90
N VAL A 75 10.13 -24.61 5.51
CA VAL A 75 11.12 -23.58 5.83
C VAL A 75 10.42 -22.34 6.38
N SER A 76 10.88 -21.86 7.52
CA SER A 76 10.55 -20.51 7.98
C SER A 76 11.68 -19.55 7.64
N VAL A 77 11.31 -18.33 7.27
CA VAL A 77 12.21 -17.24 6.91
C VAL A 77 11.89 -16.04 7.79
N VAL A 78 12.90 -15.49 8.46
CA VAL A 78 12.81 -14.17 9.11
C VAL A 78 13.63 -13.19 8.28
N SER A 79 12.94 -12.26 7.63
CA SER A 79 13.52 -11.23 6.77
C SER A 79 13.49 -9.89 7.49
N GLN A 80 14.65 -9.28 7.67
CA GLN A 80 14.80 -8.03 8.43
C GLN A 80 15.86 -7.12 7.81
N VAL A 81 15.59 -5.81 7.79
CA VAL A 81 16.58 -4.77 7.44
C VAL A 81 17.46 -4.45 8.65
N GLN A 82 18.75 -4.26 8.43
CA GLN A 82 19.74 -3.98 9.47
C GLN A 82 20.60 -2.77 9.15
N THR A 83 20.90 -1.96 10.16
CA THR A 83 21.71 -0.74 10.02
C THR A 83 22.95 -0.68 10.92
N GLY A 84 23.36 -1.80 11.52
CA GLY A 84 24.58 -1.81 12.36
C GLY A 84 24.38 -1.06 13.67
N ASN A 85 25.42 -0.37 14.12
CA ASN A 85 25.38 0.52 15.28
C ASN A 85 24.70 1.87 14.98
N PHE A 86 24.24 2.14 13.75
CA PHE A 86 23.62 3.41 13.37
C PHE A 86 22.53 3.88 14.33
N GLU A 87 21.58 3.01 14.69
CA GLU A 87 20.48 3.35 15.60
C GLU A 87 21.01 3.77 16.97
N ALA A 88 21.95 2.99 17.50
CA ALA A 88 22.57 3.24 18.79
C ALA A 88 23.39 4.54 18.80
N ARG A 89 24.24 4.72 17.79
CA ARG A 89 25.15 5.86 17.63
C ARG A 89 24.40 7.17 17.41
N ASN A 90 23.18 7.12 16.87
CA ASN A 90 22.38 8.33 16.60
C ASN A 90 21.19 8.50 17.56
N GLY A 91 20.91 7.52 18.42
CA GLY A 91 19.76 7.55 19.33
C GLY A 91 18.41 7.51 18.60
N VAL A 92 18.35 6.78 17.49
CA VAL A 92 17.19 6.73 16.59
C VAL A 92 16.75 5.28 16.35
N ASP A 93 15.45 5.06 16.18
CA ASP A 93 14.84 3.76 15.85
C ASP A 93 14.55 3.72 14.34
N LEU A 94 15.07 2.68 13.68
CA LEU A 94 14.89 2.45 12.24
C LEU A 94 13.42 2.40 11.83
N THR A 95 12.55 1.91 12.71
CA THR A 95 11.12 1.73 12.46
C THR A 95 10.47 3.01 11.94
N TYR A 96 10.79 4.14 12.56
CA TYR A 96 10.12 5.42 12.31
C TYR A 96 10.75 6.20 11.15
N MET A 97 11.80 5.66 10.51
CA MET A 97 12.44 6.34 9.40
C MET A 97 11.56 6.37 8.17
N ILE A 98 10.81 5.31 7.87
CA ILE A 98 9.86 5.29 6.76
C ILE A 98 8.46 4.96 7.28
N SER A 99 7.43 5.25 6.51
CA SER A 99 6.04 5.00 6.96
C SER A 99 5.71 3.52 7.06
N LEU A 100 4.64 3.19 7.78
CA LEU A 100 4.14 1.81 7.88
C LEU A 100 3.80 1.25 6.50
N GLU A 101 3.22 2.06 5.62
CA GLU A 101 2.87 1.69 4.24
C GLU A 101 4.13 1.36 3.41
N LYS A 102 5.22 2.11 3.62
CA LYS A 102 6.50 1.85 2.94
C LYS A 102 7.16 0.57 3.43
N TRP A 103 7.07 0.28 4.73
CA TRP A 103 7.49 -1.01 5.29
C TRP A 103 6.65 -2.16 4.74
N GLU A 104 5.32 -1.99 4.68
CA GLU A 104 4.41 -2.98 4.12
C GLU A 104 4.73 -3.27 2.66
N GLN A 105 4.93 -2.22 1.85
CA GLN A 105 5.31 -2.34 0.45
C GLN A 105 6.65 -3.09 0.29
N TYR A 106 7.67 -2.72 1.07
CA TYR A 106 8.97 -3.40 1.04
C TYR A 106 8.84 -4.90 1.32
N TYR A 107 8.06 -5.29 2.35
CA TYR A 107 7.92 -6.70 2.71
C TYR A 107 7.01 -7.48 1.75
N LYS A 108 6.05 -6.83 1.08
CA LYS A 108 5.32 -7.44 -0.06
C LYS A 108 6.26 -7.78 -1.21
N GLU A 109 7.10 -6.84 -1.63
CA GLU A 109 8.08 -7.06 -2.70
C GLU A 109 9.17 -8.06 -2.28
N ASN A 110 9.56 -8.07 -0.99
CA ASN A 110 10.43 -9.09 -0.42
C ASN A 110 9.81 -10.50 -0.55
N LEU A 111 8.53 -10.63 -0.23
CA LEU A 111 7.81 -11.90 -0.34
C LEU A 111 7.76 -12.40 -1.79
N GLU A 112 7.56 -11.50 -2.76
CA GLU A 112 7.63 -11.82 -4.19
C GLU A 112 9.02 -12.29 -4.61
N PHE A 113 10.08 -11.63 -4.12
CA PHE A 113 11.45 -12.07 -4.33
C PHE A 113 11.69 -13.48 -3.78
N LEU A 114 11.25 -13.77 -2.54
CA LEU A 114 11.35 -15.09 -1.93
C LEU A 114 10.61 -16.15 -2.75
N ASN A 115 9.37 -15.85 -3.18
CA ASN A 115 8.58 -16.74 -4.02
C ASN A 115 9.33 -17.11 -5.32
N LYS A 116 9.88 -16.11 -6.01
CA LYS A 116 10.66 -16.31 -7.24
C LYS A 116 11.92 -17.14 -6.99
N LYS A 117 12.63 -16.90 -5.88
CA LYS A 117 13.86 -17.63 -5.54
C LYS A 117 13.62 -19.06 -5.07
N PHE A 118 12.51 -19.32 -4.40
CA PHE A 118 12.16 -20.68 -3.96
C PHE A 118 11.59 -21.54 -5.07
N GLY A 119 11.00 -20.92 -6.10
CA GLY A 119 10.56 -21.58 -7.30
C GLY A 119 9.16 -22.19 -7.18
N LYS A 120 8.69 -22.78 -8.29
CA LYS A 120 7.28 -23.16 -8.50
C LYS A 120 6.68 -24.17 -7.51
N ASN A 121 7.50 -24.95 -6.81
CA ASN A 121 7.05 -25.97 -5.85
C ASN A 121 6.99 -25.42 -4.42
N ALA A 122 7.29 -24.14 -4.21
CA ALA A 122 7.25 -23.49 -2.93
C ALA A 122 5.88 -22.82 -2.73
N HIS A 123 5.24 -23.12 -1.61
CA HIS A 123 3.91 -22.59 -1.27
C HIS A 123 3.99 -21.84 0.05
N CYS A 124 3.62 -20.57 0.05
CA CYS A 124 3.65 -19.74 1.26
C CYS A 124 2.43 -20.06 2.14
N ALA A 125 2.65 -20.72 3.27
CA ALA A 125 1.58 -20.99 4.22
C ALA A 125 1.19 -19.75 5.02
N TYR A 126 2.15 -18.90 5.37
CA TYR A 126 1.88 -17.57 5.90
C TYR A 126 3.03 -16.60 5.68
N ALA A 127 2.71 -15.32 5.73
CA ALA A 127 3.66 -14.23 5.83
C ALA A 127 3.06 -13.10 6.68
N VAL A 128 3.74 -12.72 7.76
CA VAL A 128 3.30 -11.69 8.70
C VAL A 128 4.44 -10.69 8.93
N ILE A 129 4.13 -9.40 8.84
CA ILE A 129 5.02 -8.31 9.22
C ILE A 129 4.76 -7.97 10.68
N HIS A 130 5.80 -7.99 11.51
CA HIS A 130 5.75 -7.62 12.91
C HIS A 130 6.28 -6.20 13.12
N PHE A 131 5.47 -5.33 13.72
CA PHE A 131 5.83 -3.98 14.15
C PHE A 131 5.85 -3.83 15.67
N ASP A 132 5.42 -4.89 16.37
CA ASP A 132 5.29 -5.00 17.83
C ASP A 132 6.56 -5.46 18.53
N GLU A 133 7.68 -5.53 17.82
CA GLU A 133 8.99 -5.88 18.33
C GLU A 133 9.99 -4.73 18.15
N SER A 134 11.27 -4.95 18.50
CA SER A 134 12.30 -3.91 18.45
C SER A 134 12.66 -3.42 17.06
N THR A 135 12.44 -4.23 16.02
CA THR A 135 12.74 -3.87 14.63
C THR A 135 11.70 -4.51 13.72
N PRO A 136 11.15 -3.77 12.74
CA PRO A 136 10.20 -4.33 11.78
C PRO A 136 10.84 -5.48 11.02
N HIS A 137 10.14 -6.61 10.94
CA HIS A 137 10.60 -7.77 10.20
C HIS A 137 9.40 -8.56 9.67
N MET A 138 9.63 -9.31 8.61
CA MET A 138 8.66 -10.27 8.09
C MET A 138 9.05 -11.67 8.53
N GLN A 139 8.10 -12.39 9.11
CA GLN A 139 8.19 -13.83 9.31
C GLN A 139 7.30 -14.53 8.27
N SER A 140 7.89 -15.41 7.47
CA SER A 140 7.14 -16.23 6.51
C SER A 140 7.44 -17.71 6.69
N MET A 141 6.50 -18.56 6.28
CA MET A 141 6.65 -20.00 6.27
C MET A 141 6.22 -20.57 4.94
N TRP A 142 7.04 -21.49 4.46
CA TRP A 142 6.96 -22.08 3.13
C TRP A 142 6.98 -23.59 3.24
N THR A 143 6.07 -24.24 2.52
CA THR A 143 6.11 -25.68 2.29
C THR A 143 6.64 -25.95 0.88
N PHE A 144 7.22 -27.13 0.69
CA PHE A 144 7.75 -27.55 -0.60
C PHE A 144 7.07 -28.85 -0.97
N SER A 145 6.27 -28.81 -2.02
CA SER A 145 5.56 -29.97 -2.55
C SER A 145 5.15 -29.77 -4.00
N GLU A 146 5.04 -30.88 -4.71
CA GLU A 146 4.51 -30.97 -6.07
C GLU A 146 3.44 -32.06 -6.14
N GLU A 147 2.57 -31.98 -7.13
CA GLU A 147 1.60 -33.04 -7.40
C GLU A 147 2.33 -34.35 -7.66
N ASN A 148 1.80 -35.41 -7.07
CA ASN A 148 2.28 -36.75 -7.26
C ASN A 148 1.50 -37.41 -8.40
N ASP A 149 2.13 -37.53 -9.57
CA ASP A 149 1.60 -38.33 -10.68
C ASP A 149 1.54 -39.80 -10.27
N GLN A 150 0.39 -40.19 -9.72
CA GLN A 150 0.10 -41.57 -9.34
C GLN A 150 -0.08 -42.41 -10.61
N LYS A 151 0.86 -43.33 -10.86
CA LYS A 151 0.85 -44.20 -12.04
C LYS A 151 0.69 -45.66 -11.62
N ALA A 152 -0.05 -46.42 -12.43
CA ALA A 152 -0.19 -47.86 -12.26
C ALA A 152 1.17 -48.57 -12.42
N GLU A 153 2.05 -48.04 -13.27
CA GLU A 153 3.43 -48.49 -13.43
C GLU A 153 4.31 -47.30 -13.78
N TYR A 154 5.43 -47.15 -13.08
CA TYR A 154 6.46 -46.16 -13.37
C TYR A 154 7.47 -46.74 -14.38
N THR A 155 8.00 -45.87 -15.23
CA THR A 155 8.98 -46.15 -16.27
C THR A 155 10.31 -45.46 -15.98
N ILE A 156 11.36 -45.75 -16.77
CA ILE A 156 12.68 -45.12 -16.61
C ILE A 156 12.59 -43.59 -16.69
N ASN A 157 11.65 -43.04 -17.49
CA ASN A 157 11.46 -41.60 -17.64
C ASN A 157 10.93 -40.93 -16.36
N ASP A 158 10.34 -41.70 -15.45
CA ASP A 158 9.81 -41.20 -14.18
C ASP A 158 10.87 -41.16 -13.07
N VAL A 159 12.06 -41.74 -13.31
CA VAL A 159 13.15 -41.74 -12.35
C VAL A 159 13.80 -40.35 -12.30
N ASN A 160 13.75 -39.71 -11.14
CA ASN A 160 14.35 -38.39 -10.95
C ASN A 160 15.87 -38.37 -11.23
N PRO A 161 16.34 -37.62 -12.25
CA PRO A 161 17.76 -37.53 -12.59
C PRO A 161 18.63 -36.99 -11.44
N ALA A 162 18.11 -36.10 -10.59
CA ALA A 162 18.83 -35.55 -9.44
C ALA A 162 19.10 -36.62 -8.37
N LYS A 163 18.14 -37.51 -8.11
CA LYS A 163 18.34 -38.68 -7.22
C LYS A 163 19.38 -39.64 -7.80
N VAL A 164 19.37 -39.87 -9.11
CA VAL A 164 20.37 -40.70 -9.80
C VAL A 164 21.77 -40.08 -9.66
N LYS A 165 21.91 -38.78 -9.92
CA LYS A 165 23.17 -38.03 -9.76
C LYS A 165 23.69 -38.10 -8.32
N SER A 166 22.82 -37.88 -7.33
CA SER A 166 23.19 -37.94 -5.91
C SER A 166 23.63 -39.35 -5.49
N ALA A 167 22.91 -40.39 -5.95
CA ALA A 167 23.26 -41.78 -5.69
C ALA A 167 24.59 -42.17 -6.34
N LEU A 168 24.86 -41.70 -7.57
CA LEU A 168 26.14 -41.88 -8.27
C LEU A 168 27.29 -41.25 -7.49
N SER A 169 27.18 -39.98 -7.11
CA SER A 169 28.24 -39.30 -6.33
C SER A 169 28.48 -40.01 -5.00
N SER A 170 27.43 -40.41 -4.30
CA SER A 170 27.54 -41.11 -3.02
C SER A 170 28.17 -42.50 -3.16
N ALA A 171 27.84 -43.23 -4.24
CA ALA A 171 28.42 -44.53 -4.52
C ALA A 171 29.90 -44.42 -4.92
N PHE A 172 30.23 -43.43 -5.75
CA PHE A 172 31.61 -43.15 -6.11
C PHE A 172 32.45 -42.72 -4.91
N LEU A 173 31.92 -41.89 -4.02
CA LEU A 173 32.62 -41.51 -2.78
C LEU A 173 32.98 -42.72 -1.91
N ARG A 174 32.14 -43.77 -1.89
CA ARG A 174 32.47 -45.02 -1.20
C ARG A 174 33.58 -45.78 -1.92
N ARG A 175 33.48 -45.95 -3.25
CA ARG A 175 34.52 -46.58 -4.07
C ARG A 175 35.85 -45.83 -4.00
N ASN A 176 35.82 -44.50 -3.96
CA ASN A 176 37.02 -43.68 -3.90
C ASN A 176 37.79 -43.82 -2.58
N LYS A 177 37.16 -44.35 -1.52
CA LYS A 177 37.89 -44.72 -0.30
C LYS A 177 38.87 -45.86 -0.54
N GLU A 178 38.57 -46.73 -1.50
CA GLU A 178 39.44 -47.85 -1.90
C GLU A 178 40.48 -47.38 -2.94
N LEU A 179 40.11 -46.44 -3.81
CA LEU A 179 40.99 -45.93 -4.87
C LEU A 179 42.00 -44.87 -4.39
N GLY A 180 41.72 -44.18 -3.27
CA GLY A 180 42.62 -43.18 -2.69
C GLY A 180 42.84 -41.92 -3.53
N LEU A 181 42.03 -41.67 -4.56
CA LEU A 181 42.24 -40.54 -5.47
C LEU A 181 41.86 -39.21 -4.79
N ALA A 182 42.71 -38.20 -4.97
CA ALA A 182 42.46 -36.85 -4.47
C ALA A 182 41.33 -36.17 -5.26
N ALA A 183 40.34 -35.61 -4.54
CA ALA A 183 39.20 -34.97 -5.17
C ALA A 183 39.62 -33.78 -6.06
N GLY A 184 39.15 -33.76 -7.31
CA GLY A 184 39.39 -32.67 -8.25
C GLY A 184 40.58 -32.86 -9.20
N THR A 185 41.40 -33.89 -9.03
CA THR A 185 42.44 -34.26 -10.01
C THR A 185 41.83 -34.79 -11.29
N ASP A 186 42.58 -34.79 -12.38
CA ASP A 186 42.11 -35.32 -13.66
C ASP A 186 41.91 -36.83 -13.61
N GLU A 187 42.71 -37.55 -12.81
CA GLU A 187 42.53 -38.98 -12.52
C GLU A 187 41.21 -39.23 -11.78
N TYR A 188 40.87 -38.41 -10.78
CA TYR A 188 39.59 -38.48 -10.06
C TYR A 188 38.42 -38.23 -11.00
N LYS A 189 38.50 -37.19 -11.85
CA LYS A 189 37.45 -36.88 -12.82
C LYS A 189 37.26 -38.03 -13.81
N LYS A 190 38.35 -38.57 -14.37
CA LYS A 190 38.30 -39.69 -15.31
C LYS A 190 37.70 -40.94 -14.67
N ALA A 191 38.15 -41.31 -13.47
CA ALA A 191 37.60 -42.44 -12.72
C ALA A 191 36.11 -42.25 -12.40
N PHE A 192 35.67 -41.01 -12.11
CA PHE A 192 34.26 -40.72 -11.88
C PHE A 192 33.41 -40.81 -13.16
N GLU A 193 33.91 -40.37 -14.30
CA GLU A 193 33.22 -40.54 -15.60
C GLU A 193 33.07 -42.01 -15.97
N GLU A 194 34.14 -42.81 -15.86
CA GLU A 194 34.10 -44.25 -16.12
C GLU A 194 33.12 -44.97 -15.18
N PHE A 195 33.14 -44.61 -13.89
CA PHE A 195 32.19 -45.12 -12.90
C PHE A 195 30.74 -44.75 -13.26
N LYS A 196 30.49 -43.52 -13.72
CA LYS A 196 29.15 -43.08 -14.13
C LYS A 196 28.61 -43.91 -15.29
N VAL A 197 29.43 -44.20 -16.31
CA VAL A 197 29.02 -45.03 -17.45
C VAL A 197 28.61 -46.43 -16.99
N GLN A 198 29.37 -47.03 -16.07
CA GLN A 198 29.14 -48.40 -15.58
C GLN A 198 27.94 -48.51 -14.63
N GLU A 199 27.79 -47.57 -13.69
CA GLU A 199 26.86 -47.73 -12.56
C GLU A 199 25.53 -46.98 -12.73
N LYS A 200 25.44 -46.02 -13.67
CA LYS A 200 24.21 -45.25 -13.89
C LYS A 200 23.01 -46.14 -14.25
N PRO A 201 23.10 -47.14 -15.16
CA PRO A 201 21.96 -48.01 -15.48
C PRO A 201 21.46 -48.79 -14.25
N LYS A 202 22.38 -49.40 -13.48
CA LYS A 202 22.06 -50.15 -12.26
C LYS A 202 21.38 -49.29 -11.20
N ILE A 203 21.80 -48.04 -11.07
CA ILE A 203 21.18 -47.08 -10.14
C ILE A 203 19.78 -46.71 -10.63
N ILE A 204 19.58 -46.46 -11.92
CA ILE A 204 18.27 -46.18 -12.51
C ILE A 204 17.30 -47.36 -12.25
N GLU A 205 17.72 -48.60 -12.53
CA GLU A 205 16.91 -49.80 -12.28
C GLU A 205 16.52 -49.94 -10.80
N ARG A 206 17.47 -49.72 -9.88
CA ARG A 206 17.19 -49.76 -8.44
C ARG A 206 16.22 -48.67 -7.99
N GLN A 207 16.30 -47.47 -8.56
CA GLN A 207 15.36 -46.40 -8.24
C GLN A 207 13.97 -46.70 -8.82
N LEU A 208 13.90 -47.22 -10.05
CA LEU A 208 12.65 -47.63 -10.67
C LEU A 208 11.95 -48.75 -9.87
N ALA A 209 12.70 -49.77 -9.45
CA ALA A 209 12.16 -50.84 -8.62
C ALA A 209 11.61 -50.31 -7.29
N LYS A 210 12.22 -49.28 -6.69
CA LYS A 210 11.71 -48.63 -5.48
C LYS A 210 10.41 -47.87 -5.73
N LEU A 211 10.33 -47.11 -6.83
CA LEU A 211 9.12 -46.38 -7.22
C LEU A 211 7.93 -47.34 -7.40
N ASN A 212 8.14 -48.46 -8.10
CA ASN A 212 7.08 -49.44 -8.34
C ASN A 212 6.72 -50.27 -7.10
N LYS A 213 7.65 -50.47 -6.15
CA LYS A 213 7.40 -51.21 -4.91
C LYS A 213 6.70 -50.37 -3.84
N ASN A 214 7.05 -49.10 -3.70
CA ASN A 214 6.56 -48.22 -2.65
C ASN A 214 5.61 -47.17 -3.25
N LYS A 215 4.44 -47.61 -3.71
CA LYS A 215 3.41 -46.70 -4.23
C LYS A 215 2.76 -45.95 -3.08
N SER A 216 2.83 -44.63 -3.14
CA SER A 216 2.20 -43.73 -2.18
C SER A 216 0.76 -43.42 -2.60
N ASP A 217 -0.15 -43.41 -1.62
CA ASP A 217 -1.54 -42.98 -1.77
C ASP A 217 -1.70 -41.45 -1.67
N LYS A 218 -0.63 -40.74 -1.30
CA LYS A 218 -0.60 -39.29 -1.13
C LYS A 218 -0.68 -38.57 -2.47
N LYS A 219 -1.48 -37.50 -2.52
CA LYS A 219 -1.67 -36.69 -3.73
C LYS A 219 -0.48 -35.81 -4.05
N PHE A 220 0.34 -35.48 -3.06
CA PHE A 220 1.52 -34.65 -3.21
C PHE A 220 2.77 -35.40 -2.77
N LYS A 221 3.93 -34.91 -3.22
CA LYS A 221 5.23 -35.42 -2.78
C LYS A 221 6.24 -34.29 -2.60
N PHE A 222 7.20 -34.51 -1.71
CA PHE A 222 8.43 -33.73 -1.67
C PHE A 222 9.61 -34.61 -2.10
N GLU A 223 10.06 -34.38 -3.32
CA GLU A 223 11.10 -35.17 -3.93
C GLU A 223 12.49 -34.80 -3.37
N SER A 224 13.19 -35.77 -2.79
CA SER A 224 14.52 -35.52 -2.21
C SER A 224 15.52 -35.07 -3.28
N GLY A 225 16.18 -33.94 -3.06
CA GLY A 225 17.13 -33.33 -4.01
C GLY A 225 16.55 -32.26 -4.92
N THR A 226 15.25 -31.97 -4.85
CA THR A 226 14.60 -30.86 -5.58
C THR A 226 14.44 -29.59 -4.72
N SER A 227 14.93 -29.61 -3.48
CA SER A 227 14.95 -28.43 -2.61
C SER A 227 15.77 -27.30 -3.23
N PRO A 228 15.28 -26.05 -3.26
CA PRO A 228 16.07 -24.92 -3.73
C PRO A 228 17.25 -24.60 -2.79
N PHE A 229 17.22 -25.08 -1.54
CA PHE A 229 18.19 -24.74 -0.49
C PHE A 229 19.50 -25.54 -0.56
N THR A 230 20.18 -25.49 -1.70
CA THR A 230 21.52 -26.07 -1.92
C THR A 230 22.61 -25.25 -1.24
N LYS A 231 23.86 -25.75 -1.22
CA LYS A 231 25.02 -24.97 -0.76
C LYS A 231 25.21 -23.71 -1.60
N ASP A 232 24.97 -23.81 -2.91
CA ASP A 232 25.10 -22.68 -3.84
C ASP A 232 24.02 -21.62 -3.58
N PHE A 233 22.78 -22.04 -3.30
CA PHE A 233 21.71 -21.13 -2.90
C PHE A 233 22.16 -20.25 -1.73
N TYR A 234 22.67 -20.82 -0.64
CA TYR A 234 23.12 -20.01 0.50
C TYR A 234 24.32 -19.12 0.20
N ARG A 235 25.18 -19.53 -0.73
CA ARG A 235 26.35 -18.76 -1.12
C ARG A 235 25.95 -17.47 -1.85
N THR A 236 24.97 -17.54 -2.77
CA THR A 236 24.61 -16.41 -3.63
C THR A 236 23.36 -15.67 -3.18
N PHE A 237 22.48 -16.28 -2.37
CA PHE A 237 21.18 -15.72 -2.02
C PHE A 237 21.28 -14.30 -1.46
N ASN A 238 22.20 -14.04 -0.53
CA ASN A 238 22.31 -12.72 0.10
C ASN A 238 22.89 -11.67 -0.86
N GLU A 239 23.79 -12.07 -1.76
CA GLU A 239 24.33 -11.19 -2.80
C GLU A 239 23.22 -10.80 -3.78
N GLU A 240 22.47 -11.78 -4.28
CA GLU A 240 21.32 -11.57 -5.17
C GLU A 240 20.22 -10.75 -4.49
N PHE A 241 19.90 -11.05 -3.23
CA PHE A 241 18.89 -10.32 -2.46
C PHE A 241 19.26 -8.83 -2.31
N VAL A 242 20.51 -8.53 -2.03
CA VAL A 242 20.93 -7.14 -1.87
C VAL A 242 21.04 -6.43 -3.23
N ASN A 243 21.75 -7.03 -4.18
CA ASN A 243 22.08 -6.38 -5.45
C ASN A 243 20.86 -6.29 -6.39
N ASP A 244 20.07 -7.35 -6.49
CA ASP A 244 18.96 -7.43 -7.46
C ASP A 244 17.64 -6.88 -6.89
N PHE A 245 17.52 -6.78 -5.56
CA PHE A 245 16.29 -6.35 -4.91
C PHE A 245 16.49 -5.11 -4.03
N MET A 246 17.34 -5.14 -3.00
CA MET A 246 17.40 -4.02 -2.05
C MET A 246 17.92 -2.72 -2.67
N VAL A 247 18.97 -2.77 -3.50
CA VAL A 247 19.61 -1.58 -4.09
C VAL A 247 18.64 -0.79 -4.96
N THR A 248 17.74 -1.47 -5.67
CA THR A 248 16.75 -0.86 -6.56
C THR A 248 15.42 -0.57 -5.87
N ASN A 249 15.21 -1.04 -4.64
CA ASN A 249 13.94 -0.91 -3.93
C ASN A 249 13.64 0.56 -3.54
N PRO A 250 12.48 1.13 -3.91
CA PRO A 250 12.14 2.52 -3.60
C PRO A 250 12.08 2.83 -2.09
N SER A 251 11.54 1.92 -1.27
CA SER A 251 11.47 2.09 0.18
C SER A 251 12.86 2.05 0.82
N ILE A 252 13.76 1.19 0.34
CA ILE A 252 15.16 1.16 0.80
C ILE A 252 15.92 2.41 0.37
N ASN A 253 15.66 2.93 -0.83
CA ASN A 253 16.28 4.19 -1.28
C ASN A 253 15.84 5.39 -0.45
N GLU A 254 14.56 5.47 -0.06
CA GLU A 254 14.07 6.46 0.90
C GLU A 254 14.76 6.29 2.26
N LEU A 255 14.82 5.06 2.78
CA LEU A 255 15.48 4.75 4.03
C LEU A 255 16.97 5.16 4.00
N LYS A 256 17.69 4.85 2.92
CA LYS A 256 19.09 5.24 2.69
C LYS A 256 19.27 6.76 2.76
N ASN A 257 18.37 7.52 2.16
CA ASN A 257 18.41 8.98 2.22
C ASN A 257 18.21 9.50 3.64
N LYS A 258 17.30 8.90 4.40
CA LYS A 258 17.07 9.27 5.80
C LYS A 258 18.26 8.88 6.68
N VAL A 259 18.80 7.67 6.54
CA VAL A 259 20.02 7.23 7.23
C VAL A 259 21.20 8.17 6.97
N LYS A 260 21.37 8.67 5.74
CA LYS A 260 22.40 9.68 5.39
C LYS A 260 22.23 10.98 6.18
N VAL A 261 21.00 11.49 6.30
CA VAL A 261 20.72 12.74 7.04
C VAL A 261 20.87 12.55 8.55
N PHE A 262 20.34 11.45 9.09
CA PHE A 262 20.41 11.16 10.53
C PHE A 262 21.81 10.75 11.00
N SER A 263 22.69 10.25 10.13
CA SER A 263 24.08 9.94 10.48
C SER A 263 25.05 11.10 10.27
N ASN A 264 24.67 12.09 9.46
CA ASN A 264 25.57 13.10 8.89
C ASN A 264 26.76 12.49 8.11
N GLU A 265 26.61 11.27 7.60
CA GLU A 265 27.63 10.53 6.86
C GLU A 265 27.03 9.97 5.56
N GLY A 266 27.87 9.58 4.60
CA GLY A 266 27.40 8.80 3.44
C GLY A 266 26.71 7.51 3.91
N ALA A 267 25.71 7.04 3.16
CA ALA A 267 25.00 5.79 3.44
C ALA A 267 25.00 4.90 2.19
N GLU A 268 25.18 3.60 2.38
CA GLU A 268 25.19 2.60 1.30
C GLU A 268 24.44 1.33 1.69
N VAL A 269 24.00 0.58 0.67
CA VAL A 269 23.39 -0.74 0.85
C VAL A 269 24.45 -1.78 0.51
N VAL A 270 24.76 -2.67 1.44
CA VAL A 270 25.88 -3.63 1.34
C VAL A 270 25.43 -5.06 1.60
N VAL A 271 26.05 -6.01 0.89
CA VAL A 271 25.84 -7.44 1.09
C VAL A 271 26.27 -7.85 2.50
N ARG A 272 27.43 -7.35 2.95
CA ARG A 272 27.99 -7.63 4.26
C ARG A 272 28.50 -6.33 4.85
N ARG A 273 28.11 -6.08 6.09
CA ARG A 273 28.60 -4.94 6.87
C ARG A 273 30.05 -5.12 7.27
N THR A 274 30.78 -4.00 7.35
CA THR A 274 32.15 -3.94 7.87
C THR A 274 32.18 -4.33 9.34
N GLU A 275 31.25 -3.79 10.14
CA GLU A 275 31.05 -4.22 11.52
C GLU A 275 30.09 -5.42 11.57
N LYS A 276 30.66 -6.59 11.87
CA LYS A 276 29.88 -7.78 12.20
C LYS A 276 29.28 -7.60 13.60
N VAL A 277 28.15 -6.91 13.70
CA VAL A 277 27.30 -6.99 14.89
C VAL A 277 26.67 -8.38 14.90
N ASN A 278 27.46 -9.32 15.44
CA ASN A 278 27.28 -10.75 15.70
C ASN A 278 26.31 -11.56 14.83
N SER A 279 26.88 -12.61 14.23
CA SER A 279 26.18 -13.72 13.61
C SER A 279 25.20 -14.39 14.58
N PHE A 280 24.04 -14.71 14.02
CA PHE A 280 22.80 -15.26 14.59
C PHE A 280 22.93 -16.60 15.32
N GLU A 281 23.75 -16.69 16.37
CA GLU A 281 23.56 -17.74 17.36
C GLU A 281 22.78 -17.14 18.52
N ASP A 282 21.51 -17.55 18.66
CA ASP A 282 20.55 -17.25 19.74
C ASP A 282 20.42 -15.77 20.19
N LEU A 283 19.20 -15.22 20.16
CA LEU A 283 18.93 -13.88 20.71
C LEU A 283 19.40 -13.78 22.18
N ASP A 284 19.32 -14.88 22.92
CA ASP A 284 19.81 -14.95 24.30
C ASP A 284 21.33 -14.95 24.41
N ARG A 285 22.05 -15.58 23.47
CA ARG A 285 23.52 -15.46 23.37
C ARG A 285 23.93 -14.04 22.97
N THR A 286 23.18 -13.39 22.08
CA THR A 286 23.43 -12.00 21.69
C THR A 286 23.18 -11.03 22.86
N LYS A 287 22.07 -11.21 23.60
CA LYS A 287 21.80 -10.49 24.85
C LYS A 287 22.89 -10.72 25.89
N PHE A 288 23.32 -11.96 26.06
CA PHE A 288 24.38 -12.34 26.99
C PHE A 288 25.72 -11.71 26.61
N ALA A 289 26.09 -11.76 25.33
CA ALA A 289 27.29 -11.12 24.81
C ALA A 289 27.28 -9.61 25.03
N MET A 290 26.17 -8.93 24.71
CA MET A 290 26.01 -7.50 24.97
C MET A 290 26.05 -7.16 26.47
N GLU A 291 25.49 -8.00 27.36
CA GLU A 291 25.58 -7.78 28.81
C GLU A 291 26.99 -8.00 29.33
N LYS A 292 27.69 -9.03 28.83
CA LYS A 292 29.08 -9.31 29.18
C LYS A 292 29.98 -8.13 28.78
N GLU A 293 29.88 -7.69 27.53
CA GLU A 293 30.64 -6.56 27.01
C GLU A 293 30.34 -5.27 27.78
N LYS A 294 29.06 -5.00 28.06
CA LYS A 294 28.67 -3.86 28.91
C LYS A 294 29.35 -3.91 30.29
N LYS A 295 29.33 -5.07 30.97
CA LYS A 295 29.95 -5.23 32.29
C LYS A 295 31.46 -5.06 32.26
N GLU A 296 32.12 -5.57 31.22
CA GLU A 296 33.55 -5.37 30.99
C GLU A 296 33.88 -3.87 30.85
N LEU A 297 33.09 -3.14 30.07
CA LEU A 297 33.23 -1.68 29.91
C LEU A 297 32.92 -0.93 31.21
N GLU A 298 31.89 -1.32 31.97
CA GLU A 298 31.59 -0.74 33.29
C GLU A 298 32.78 -0.91 34.27
N ASN A 299 33.44 -2.08 34.24
CA ASN A 299 34.63 -2.34 35.06
C ASN A 299 35.83 -1.48 34.64
N LYS A 300 36.11 -1.38 33.33
CA LYS A 300 37.17 -0.50 32.79
C LYS A 300 36.93 0.97 33.13
N ILE A 301 35.70 1.44 32.99
CA ILE A 301 35.29 2.79 33.40
C ILE A 301 35.46 2.97 34.91
N GLY A 302 35.11 1.96 35.71
CA GLY A 302 35.36 1.98 37.16
C GLY A 302 36.84 2.04 37.54
N GLY A 303 37.70 1.34 36.78
CA GLY A 303 39.15 1.36 36.92
C GLY A 303 39.84 2.60 36.36
N ASN A 304 39.11 3.46 35.63
CA ASN A 304 39.67 4.60 34.87
C ASN A 304 40.71 4.16 33.82
N ASP A 305 40.54 2.95 33.28
CA ASP A 305 41.40 2.34 32.25
C ASP A 305 40.56 2.04 31.00
N TYR A 306 40.05 3.11 30.39
CA TYR A 306 39.20 3.03 29.21
C TYR A 306 39.62 4.10 28.20
N SER A 307 39.56 3.73 26.92
CA SER A 307 39.72 4.64 25.79
C SER A 307 38.41 5.36 25.47
N LYS A 308 38.52 6.46 24.69
CA LYS A 308 37.35 7.16 24.14
C LYS A 308 36.44 6.22 23.33
N ASN A 309 37.02 5.32 22.55
CA ASN A 309 36.24 4.37 21.73
C ASN A 309 35.47 3.37 22.60
N GLU A 310 36.09 2.87 23.68
CA GLU A 310 35.42 2.00 24.65
C GLU A 310 34.28 2.72 25.37
N PHE A 311 34.48 4.00 25.72
CA PHE A 311 33.42 4.83 26.29
C PHE A 311 32.25 5.05 25.31
N MET A 312 32.54 5.33 24.04
CA MET A 312 31.53 5.47 23.00
C MET A 312 30.77 4.16 22.77
N LYS A 313 31.48 3.03 22.75
CA LYS A 313 30.84 1.71 22.64
C LYS A 313 29.92 1.43 23.82
N TYR A 314 30.31 1.83 25.03
CA TYR A 314 29.47 1.72 26.21
C TYR A 314 28.17 2.54 26.07
N THR A 315 28.26 3.79 25.60
CA THR A 315 27.07 4.64 25.39
C THR A 315 26.18 4.15 24.26
N GLU A 316 26.73 3.55 23.20
CA GLU A 316 25.97 2.88 22.14
C GLU A 316 25.18 1.68 22.68
N ILE A 317 25.78 0.83 23.51
CA ILE A 317 25.08 -0.31 24.14
C ILE A 317 23.91 0.19 25.00
N LEU A 318 24.10 1.25 25.77
CA LEU A 318 23.02 1.85 26.56
C LEU A 318 21.91 2.43 25.66
N SER A 319 22.29 3.15 24.60
CA SER A 319 21.35 3.74 23.64
C SER A 319 20.47 2.67 22.99
N LYS A 320 21.06 1.54 22.55
CA LYS A 320 20.30 0.45 21.93
C LYS A 320 19.30 -0.17 22.90
N ARG A 321 19.66 -0.31 24.18
CA ARG A 321 18.74 -0.81 25.21
C ARG A 321 17.59 0.16 25.45
N GLU A 322 17.88 1.45 25.54
CA GLU A 322 16.84 2.45 25.72
C GLU A 322 15.84 2.45 24.57
N ILE A 323 16.30 2.36 23.32
CA ILE A 323 15.44 2.23 22.14
C ILE A 323 14.51 1.01 22.27
N ILE A 324 15.07 -0.16 22.62
CA ILE A 324 14.30 -1.39 22.82
C ILE A 324 13.28 -1.24 23.96
N ASP A 325 13.68 -0.66 25.09
CA ASP A 325 12.83 -0.51 26.27
C ASP A 325 11.71 0.52 26.06
N ARG A 326 11.98 1.60 25.30
CA ARG A 326 10.94 2.54 24.86
C ARG A 326 9.93 1.83 23.97
N LYS A 327 10.37 1.05 22.98
CA LYS A 327 9.49 0.30 22.07
C LYS A 327 8.58 -0.70 22.81
N LYS A 328 9.09 -1.35 23.86
CA LYS A 328 8.32 -2.27 24.71
C LYS A 328 7.18 -1.62 25.49
N LYS A 329 7.29 -0.33 25.78
CA LYS A 329 6.40 0.39 26.72
C LYS A 329 5.59 1.49 26.04
N ILE A 330 5.86 1.78 24.77
CA ILE A 330 5.20 2.84 24.03
C ILE A 330 3.71 2.52 23.83
N SER A 331 2.87 3.54 23.97
CA SER A 331 1.44 3.45 23.70
C SER A 331 1.16 3.39 22.20
N LYS A 332 -0.08 3.04 21.83
CA LYS A 332 -0.53 3.03 20.43
C LYS A 332 -0.47 4.42 19.80
N GLU A 333 -0.92 5.43 20.53
CA GLU A 333 -0.94 6.82 20.09
C GLU A 333 0.48 7.36 19.91
N ASP A 334 1.36 7.12 20.89
CA ASP A 334 2.74 7.59 20.83
C ASP A 334 3.51 6.88 19.71
N PHE A 335 3.27 5.59 19.49
CA PHE A 335 3.87 4.86 18.38
C PHE A 335 3.57 5.50 17.02
N LEU A 336 2.32 5.92 16.78
CA LEU A 336 1.95 6.62 15.55
C LEU A 336 2.49 8.05 15.50
N ASN A 337 2.55 8.73 16.64
CA ASN A 337 3.12 10.08 16.73
C ASN A 337 4.62 10.10 16.45
N GLU A 338 5.36 9.05 16.80
CA GLU A 338 6.79 8.94 16.54
C GLU A 338 7.13 9.04 15.05
N PHE A 339 6.33 8.45 14.15
CA PHE A 339 6.55 8.61 12.70
C PHE A 339 6.49 10.09 12.28
N LYS A 340 5.55 10.87 12.83
CA LYS A 340 5.44 12.31 12.56
C LYS A 340 6.61 13.07 13.17
N ASN A 341 7.03 12.71 14.38
CA ASN A 341 8.17 13.33 15.04
C ASN A 341 9.47 13.09 14.25
N TYR A 342 9.68 11.87 13.74
CA TYR A 342 10.83 11.52 12.92
C TYR A 342 10.85 12.25 11.59
N GLU A 343 9.70 12.39 10.93
CA GLU A 343 9.62 13.14 9.67
C GLU A 343 9.95 14.63 9.91
N THR A 344 9.48 15.19 11.02
CA THR A 344 9.81 16.57 11.37
C THR A 344 11.30 16.73 11.73
N ASP A 345 11.86 15.78 12.49
CA ASP A 345 13.29 15.76 12.83
C ASP A 345 14.17 15.61 11.58
N PHE A 346 13.75 14.78 10.63
CA PHE A 346 14.42 14.61 9.35
C PHE A 346 14.51 15.94 8.58
N LYS A 347 13.41 16.71 8.48
CA LYS A 347 13.40 18.01 7.80
C LYS A 347 14.35 19.01 8.48
N ALA A 348 14.33 19.07 9.81
CA ALA A 348 15.23 19.92 10.58
C ALA A 348 16.71 19.56 10.34
N ARG A 349 17.07 18.28 10.41
CA ARG A 349 18.45 17.82 10.16
C ARG A 349 18.88 17.99 8.71
N LYS A 350 17.94 17.91 7.78
CA LYS A 350 18.19 18.14 6.35
C LYS A 350 18.48 19.62 6.07
N SER A 351 17.80 20.54 6.75
CA SER A 351 18.04 21.98 6.60
C SER A 351 19.31 22.45 7.31
N ASN A 352 19.65 21.85 8.46
CA ASN A 352 20.93 22.09 9.12
C ASN A 352 21.57 20.79 9.63
N LYS A 353 22.69 20.41 9.01
CA LYS A 353 23.47 19.20 9.34
C LYS A 353 24.04 19.23 10.76
N GLU A 354 24.32 20.40 11.32
CA GLU A 354 24.86 20.56 12.68
C GLU A 354 23.87 20.06 13.75
N ILE A 355 22.57 20.06 13.45
CA ILE A 355 21.53 19.51 14.33
C ILE A 355 21.77 18.02 14.59
N THR A 356 22.29 17.29 13.60
CA THR A 356 22.55 15.86 13.77
C THR A 356 23.64 15.60 14.80
N ASP A 357 24.76 16.31 14.71
CA ASP A 357 25.87 16.15 15.65
C ASP A 357 25.49 16.66 17.05
N PHE A 358 24.74 17.76 17.13
CA PHE A 358 24.18 18.26 18.39
C PHE A 358 23.29 17.23 19.09
N LYS A 359 22.32 16.64 18.36
CA LYS A 359 21.39 15.65 18.94
C LYS A 359 22.09 14.37 19.36
N ARG A 360 23.13 13.94 18.62
CA ARG A 360 23.98 12.81 19.02
C ARG A 360 24.67 13.07 20.36
N ILE A 361 25.32 14.23 20.50
CA ILE A 361 26.01 14.64 21.73
C ILE A 361 25.04 14.77 22.91
N PHE A 362 23.89 15.42 22.67
CA PHE A 362 22.84 15.58 23.68
C PHE A 362 22.32 14.24 24.19
N ASN A 363 22.08 13.28 23.28
CA ASN A 363 21.60 11.94 23.65
C ASN A 363 22.63 11.19 24.52
N ILE A 364 23.92 11.26 24.18
CA ILE A 364 25.00 10.67 25.00
C ILE A 364 24.99 11.26 26.41
N LYS A 365 24.91 12.58 26.53
CA LYS A 365 24.86 13.29 27.82
C LYS A 365 23.64 12.85 28.64
N LYS A 366 22.47 12.75 28.00
CA LYS A 366 21.22 12.30 28.63
C LYS A 366 21.35 10.88 29.19
N ILE A 367 21.81 9.94 28.38
CA ILE A 367 21.99 8.54 28.77
C ILE A 367 22.94 8.39 29.97
N ILE A 368 24.03 9.15 29.99
CA ILE A 368 24.97 9.12 31.12
C ILE A 368 24.31 9.68 32.39
N LYS A 369 23.55 10.78 32.29
CA LYS A 369 22.79 11.35 33.42
C LYS A 369 21.75 10.36 33.96
N ASP A 370 21.04 9.67 33.08
CA ASP A 370 20.05 8.65 33.45
C ASP A 370 20.73 7.45 34.11
N LYS A 371 21.91 7.05 33.66
CA LYS A 371 22.70 6.00 34.34
C LYS A 371 23.19 6.45 35.72
N LEU A 372 23.54 7.73 35.88
CA LEU A 372 23.98 8.31 37.16
C LEU A 372 22.86 8.44 38.20
N SER A 373 21.60 8.58 37.75
CA SER A 373 20.42 8.66 38.61
C SER A 373 19.99 7.29 39.16
N GLN A 374 20.36 6.20 38.46
CA GLN A 374 20.18 4.83 38.93
C GLN A 374 21.13 4.49 40.09
N ARG A 375 20.73 3.53 40.95
CA ARG A 375 21.57 3.01 42.03
C ARG A 375 22.83 2.36 41.42
N GLN A 376 24.01 2.86 41.80
CA GLN A 376 25.31 2.32 41.37
C GLN A 376 26.08 1.82 42.59
N GLU A 377 26.42 0.54 42.59
CA GLU A 377 27.19 -0.08 43.68
C GLU A 377 28.67 0.35 43.64
N ASN A 378 29.22 0.54 42.43
CA ASN A 378 30.60 0.96 42.24
C ASN A 378 30.74 2.49 42.31
N LYS A 379 31.28 2.99 43.43
CA LYS A 379 31.52 4.43 43.66
C LYS A 379 32.52 5.03 42.65
N ASN A 380 33.54 4.28 42.24
CA ASN A 380 34.55 4.75 41.28
C ASN A 380 33.97 4.89 39.87
N PHE A 381 33.14 3.93 39.45
CA PHE A 381 32.38 4.01 38.21
C PHE A 381 31.50 5.27 38.17
N LYS A 382 30.73 5.52 39.23
CA LYS A 382 29.93 6.75 39.37
C LYS A 382 30.78 8.02 39.34
N LYS A 383 31.95 8.01 39.98
CA LYS A 383 32.90 9.14 39.98
C LYS A 383 33.41 9.43 38.56
N ASN A 384 33.78 8.41 37.80
CA ASN A 384 34.33 8.57 36.46
C ASN A 384 33.26 8.98 35.44
N LEU A 385 32.03 8.44 35.51
CA LEU A 385 30.90 8.96 34.72
C LEU A 385 30.61 10.44 35.00
N LYS A 386 30.71 10.89 36.27
CA LYS A 386 30.57 12.31 36.62
C LYS A 386 31.68 13.17 36.01
N LYS A 387 32.91 12.66 35.87
CA LYS A 387 34.00 13.39 35.20
C LYS A 387 33.66 13.61 33.72
N GLU A 388 33.15 12.57 33.04
CA GLU A 388 32.72 12.67 31.64
C GLU A 388 31.62 13.72 31.46
N VAL A 389 30.58 13.71 32.32
CA VAL A 389 29.52 14.75 32.27
C VAL A 389 30.10 16.15 32.50
N LYS A 390 31.04 16.32 33.44
CA LYS A 390 31.72 17.60 33.67
C LYS A 390 32.51 18.06 32.45
N LEU A 391 33.22 17.16 31.77
CA LEU A 391 33.92 17.46 30.52
C LEU A 391 32.93 17.92 29.44
N PHE A 392 31.78 17.27 29.30
CA PHE A 392 30.71 17.74 28.41
C PHE A 392 30.21 19.14 28.81
N ASP A 393 29.95 19.38 30.09
CA ASP A 393 29.48 20.68 30.58
C ASP A 393 30.54 21.79 30.41
N GLU A 394 31.83 21.47 30.52
CA GLU A 394 32.94 22.40 30.31
C GLU A 394 33.17 22.75 28.84
N VAL A 395 33.19 21.75 27.95
CA VAL A 395 33.35 21.95 26.50
C VAL A 395 32.20 22.79 25.92
N PHE A 396 31.01 22.65 26.50
CA PHE A 396 29.80 23.31 26.03
C PHE A 396 29.22 24.30 27.05
N LYS A 397 30.08 24.90 27.88
CA LYS A 397 29.70 25.76 29.02
C LYS A 397 28.77 26.94 28.66
N ASN A 398 28.82 27.39 27.41
CA ASN A 398 28.01 28.50 26.88
C ASN A 398 26.83 28.04 26.00
N VAL A 399 26.55 26.73 25.95
CA VAL A 399 25.52 26.13 25.10
C VAL A 399 24.42 25.59 26.00
N ASP A 400 23.30 26.29 26.04
CA ASP A 400 22.09 25.77 26.68
C ASP A 400 21.40 24.77 25.74
N PHE A 401 21.78 23.49 25.90
CA PHE A 401 21.23 22.40 25.11
C PHE A 401 19.71 22.27 25.24
N GLU A 402 19.13 22.58 26.40
CA GLU A 402 17.70 22.44 26.63
C GLU A 402 16.95 23.51 25.85
N THR A 403 17.43 24.76 25.92
CA THR A 403 16.88 25.88 25.14
C THR A 403 17.10 25.71 23.64
N ILE A 404 18.26 25.21 23.20
CA ILE A 404 18.54 24.95 21.78
C ILE A 404 17.69 23.79 21.26
N ASN A 405 17.57 22.69 22.00
CA ASN A 405 16.71 21.57 21.61
C ASN A 405 15.24 22.02 21.57
N LYS A 406 14.79 22.83 22.54
CA LYS A 406 13.45 23.43 22.52
C LYS A 406 13.25 24.37 21.32
N LYS A 407 14.24 25.20 20.98
CA LYS A 407 14.20 26.02 19.75
C LYS A 407 14.17 25.17 18.49
N ILE A 408 14.95 24.09 18.40
CA ILE A 408 14.92 23.14 17.28
C ILE A 408 13.53 22.49 17.19
N GLU A 409 12.97 22.04 18.31
CA GLU A 409 11.60 21.51 18.42
C GLU A 409 10.54 22.54 18.04
N ASP A 410 10.74 23.81 18.40
CA ASP A 410 9.83 24.90 18.10
C ASP A 410 9.95 25.35 16.62
N TYR A 411 11.13 25.31 16.01
CA TYR A 411 11.34 25.44 14.56
C TYR A 411 10.66 24.30 13.80
N SER A 412 10.77 23.08 14.30
CA SER A 412 10.06 21.93 13.74
C SER A 412 8.55 22.00 13.99
N LYS A 413 8.08 22.65 15.06
CA LYS A 413 6.66 23.02 15.25
C LYS A 413 6.22 24.18 14.34
N GLY A 414 7.11 25.10 13.96
CA GLY A 414 6.86 26.15 12.97
C GLY A 414 6.60 25.56 11.58
N GLU A 415 7.40 24.57 11.16
CA GLU A 415 7.10 23.73 9.99
C GLU A 415 5.81 22.92 10.18
N LYS A 416 5.50 22.43 11.39
CA LYS A 416 4.18 21.82 11.66
C LYS A 416 3.04 22.81 11.43
N VAL A 417 3.19 24.12 11.63
CA VAL A 417 2.12 25.10 11.32
C VAL A 417 1.92 25.26 9.81
N GLU A 418 2.99 25.33 9.02
CA GLU A 418 2.91 25.35 7.55
C GLU A 418 2.41 24.02 6.97
N GLU A 419 2.79 22.89 7.55
CA GLU A 419 2.31 21.56 7.18
C GLU A 419 0.90 21.28 7.70
N LEU A 420 0.48 21.86 8.83
CA LEU A 420 -0.90 21.89 9.30
C LEU A 420 -1.75 22.79 8.40
N ILE A 421 -1.23 23.93 7.94
CA ILE A 421 -1.88 24.79 6.94
C ILE A 421 -2.01 24.02 5.62
N LYS A 422 -0.95 23.34 5.15
CA LYS A 422 -0.96 22.54 3.93
C LYS A 422 -1.89 21.32 4.02
N ASN A 423 -1.92 20.63 5.16
CA ASN A 423 -2.84 19.53 5.43
C ASN A 423 -4.28 20.02 5.58
N LYS A 424 -4.53 21.18 6.19
CA LYS A 424 -5.86 21.83 6.21
C LYS A 424 -6.32 22.21 4.81
N GLU A 425 -5.43 22.75 4.00
CA GLU A 425 -5.72 23.09 2.60
C GLU A 425 -6.03 21.83 1.77
N ASN A 426 -5.28 20.74 1.97
CA ASN A 426 -5.55 19.46 1.33
C ASN A 426 -6.88 18.84 1.82
N LEU A 427 -7.17 18.90 3.13
CA LEU A 427 -8.44 18.45 3.70
C LEU A 427 -9.62 19.28 3.20
N TYR A 428 -9.45 20.60 3.06
CA TYR A 428 -10.47 21.47 2.47
C TYR A 428 -10.70 21.15 0.98
N PHE A 429 -9.62 20.84 0.24
CA PHE A 429 -9.71 20.36 -1.15
C PHE A 429 -10.41 19.01 -1.26
N GLU A 430 -10.09 18.05 -0.39
CA GLU A 430 -10.79 16.75 -0.30
C GLU A 430 -12.27 16.95 0.03
N ILE A 431 -12.61 17.78 1.03
CA ILE A 431 -14.00 18.08 1.41
C ILE A 431 -14.78 18.69 0.22
N LYS A 432 -14.17 19.61 -0.52
CA LYS A 432 -14.82 20.28 -1.66
C LYS A 432 -14.98 19.35 -2.87
N THR A 433 -14.01 18.46 -3.09
CA THR A 433 -14.10 17.38 -4.08
C THR A 433 -15.23 16.42 -3.71
N LEU A 434 -15.28 15.94 -2.45
CA LEU A 434 -16.34 15.09 -1.93
C LEU A 434 -17.72 15.78 -1.98
N GLU A 435 -17.81 17.10 -1.74
CA GLU A 435 -19.04 17.87 -1.90
C GLU A 435 -19.52 17.92 -3.35
N THR A 436 -18.59 18.04 -4.30
CA THR A 436 -18.88 18.03 -5.74
C THR A 436 -19.33 16.65 -6.19
N GLU A 437 -18.62 15.59 -5.77
CA GLU A 437 -18.97 14.19 -6.03
C GLU A 437 -20.35 13.84 -5.44
N ALA A 438 -20.62 14.25 -4.19
CA ALA A 438 -21.92 14.05 -3.55
C ALA A 438 -23.04 14.80 -4.28
N SER A 439 -22.80 16.04 -4.74
CA SER A 439 -23.75 16.81 -5.54
C SER A 439 -24.05 16.14 -6.89
N ASN A 440 -23.02 15.62 -7.55
CA ASN A 440 -23.14 14.88 -8.81
C ASN A 440 -23.92 13.58 -8.61
N LEU A 441 -23.58 12.80 -7.59
CA LEU A 441 -24.29 11.58 -7.20
C LEU A 441 -25.76 11.85 -6.88
N LYS A 442 -26.05 12.92 -6.13
CA LYS A 442 -27.41 13.35 -5.82
C LYS A 442 -28.21 13.72 -7.08
N SER A 443 -27.56 14.34 -8.05
CA SER A 443 -28.15 14.67 -9.36
C SER A 443 -28.45 13.40 -10.16
N SER A 444 -27.53 12.43 -10.19
CA SER A 444 -27.74 11.12 -10.81
C SER A 444 -28.85 10.32 -10.14
N ILE A 445 -28.93 10.33 -8.80
CA ILE A 445 -30.04 9.72 -8.04
C ILE A 445 -31.37 10.38 -8.42
N ASN A 446 -31.42 11.72 -8.54
CA ASN A 446 -32.63 12.43 -8.94
C ASN A 446 -33.05 12.11 -10.38
N PHE A 447 -32.09 11.98 -11.30
CA PHE A 447 -32.35 11.56 -12.68
C PHE A 447 -32.94 10.13 -12.72
N LEU A 448 -32.30 9.18 -12.05
CA LEU A 448 -32.75 7.79 -12.01
C LEU A 448 -34.10 7.64 -11.29
N LYS A 449 -34.40 8.46 -10.26
CA LYS A 449 -35.74 8.52 -9.65
C LYS A 449 -36.81 8.95 -10.66
N LYS A 450 -36.53 9.93 -11.52
CA LYS A 450 -37.46 10.35 -12.57
C LYS A 450 -37.68 9.22 -13.59
N GLU A 451 -36.61 8.52 -13.98
CA GLU A 451 -36.69 7.37 -14.87
C GLU A 451 -37.47 6.21 -14.24
N GLN A 452 -37.27 5.93 -12.94
CA GLN A 452 -38.03 4.95 -12.16
C GLN A 452 -39.54 5.26 -12.18
N ILE A 453 -39.91 6.53 -11.96
CA ILE A 453 -41.30 6.98 -12.01
C ILE A 453 -41.89 6.80 -13.42
N SER A 454 -41.12 7.10 -14.47
CA SER A 454 -41.54 6.89 -15.85
C SER A 454 -41.82 5.42 -16.15
N LYS A 455 -40.87 4.53 -15.82
CA LYS A 455 -41.02 3.07 -16.04
C LYS A 455 -42.17 2.47 -15.23
N ASN A 456 -42.39 2.94 -13.99
CA ASN A 456 -43.56 2.57 -13.19
C ASN A 456 -44.89 2.93 -13.88
N ASN A 457 -44.95 4.12 -14.49
CA ASN A 457 -46.14 4.56 -15.23
C ASN A 457 -46.36 3.72 -16.49
N GLU A 458 -45.30 3.33 -17.20
CA GLU A 458 -45.38 2.44 -18.36
C GLU A 458 -45.85 1.03 -17.98
N ILE A 459 -45.31 0.44 -16.92
CA ILE A 459 -45.75 -0.86 -16.40
C ILE A 459 -47.23 -0.80 -16.01
N ARG A 460 -47.65 0.26 -15.31
CA ARG A 460 -49.07 0.45 -14.95
C ARG A 460 -49.98 0.51 -16.19
N ASN A 461 -49.55 1.21 -17.24
CA ASN A 461 -50.29 1.28 -18.50
C ASN A 461 -50.36 -0.08 -19.21
N LEU A 462 -49.27 -0.85 -19.21
CA LEU A 462 -49.26 -2.22 -19.75
C LEU A 462 -50.16 -3.14 -18.92
N ASP A 463 -50.16 -3.03 -17.60
CA ASP A 463 -51.05 -3.79 -16.71
C ASP A 463 -52.52 -3.48 -16.99
N GLU A 464 -52.87 -2.21 -17.23
CA GLU A 464 -54.22 -1.82 -17.65
C GLU A 464 -54.60 -2.42 -19.02
N GLN A 465 -53.67 -2.47 -19.98
CA GLN A 465 -53.89 -3.08 -21.29
C GLN A 465 -54.07 -4.60 -21.19
N ILE A 466 -53.22 -5.28 -20.39
CA ILE A 466 -53.33 -6.71 -20.10
C ILE A 466 -54.67 -7.00 -19.43
N TRP A 467 -55.06 -6.19 -18.45
CA TRP A 467 -56.33 -6.32 -17.75
C TRP A 467 -57.51 -6.19 -18.71
N LYS A 468 -57.56 -5.12 -19.53
CA LYS A 468 -58.61 -4.93 -20.56
C LYS A 468 -58.70 -6.12 -21.53
N LYS A 469 -57.55 -6.63 -22.00
CA LYS A 469 -57.49 -7.79 -22.90
C LYS A 469 -57.90 -9.10 -22.23
N LYS A 470 -57.67 -9.23 -20.93
CA LYS A 470 -58.16 -10.36 -20.12
C LYS A 470 -59.68 -10.28 -19.97
N THR A 471 -60.23 -9.12 -19.63
CA THR A 471 -61.69 -8.93 -19.53
C THR A 471 -62.39 -9.13 -20.88
N GLU A 472 -61.79 -8.69 -21.99
CA GLU A 472 -62.30 -8.95 -23.34
C GLU A 472 -62.32 -10.44 -23.69
N ALA A 473 -61.31 -11.20 -23.26
CA ALA A 473 -61.24 -12.65 -23.48
C ALA A 473 -62.18 -13.45 -22.57
N GLU A 474 -62.49 -12.92 -21.39
CA GLU A 474 -63.44 -13.51 -20.43
C GLU A 474 -64.91 -13.14 -20.72
N LYS A 475 -65.17 -12.21 -21.65
CA LYS A 475 -66.54 -11.95 -22.12
C LYS A 475 -67.07 -13.20 -22.84
N PRO A 476 -68.16 -13.83 -22.37
CA PRO A 476 -68.80 -14.91 -23.11
C PRO A 476 -69.28 -14.36 -24.45
N TYR A 477 -68.88 -15.03 -25.53
CA TYR A 477 -69.29 -14.69 -26.89
C TYR A 477 -70.82 -14.75 -27.02
N ARG A 478 -71.50 -13.62 -26.80
CA ARG A 478 -72.92 -13.44 -27.12
C ARG A 478 -73.03 -12.97 -28.56
N VAL A 479 -73.33 -13.89 -29.46
CA VAL A 479 -73.82 -13.56 -30.80
C VAL A 479 -75.08 -12.69 -30.62
N SER A 480 -75.10 -11.49 -31.18
CA SER A 480 -76.32 -10.68 -31.23
C SER A 480 -77.36 -11.43 -32.10
N GLU A 481 -78.60 -11.55 -31.63
CA GLU A 481 -79.67 -12.25 -32.37
C GLU A 481 -79.85 -11.72 -33.81
N ARG A 482 -79.48 -10.46 -34.05
CA ARG A 482 -79.41 -9.87 -35.39
C ARG A 482 -78.46 -10.59 -36.34
N ARG A 483 -77.28 -11.01 -35.87
CA ARG A 483 -76.32 -11.74 -36.71
C ARG A 483 -76.74 -13.19 -36.94
N LYS A 484 -77.46 -13.81 -35.99
CA LYS A 484 -78.06 -15.14 -36.19
C LYS A 484 -79.14 -15.11 -37.29
N GLN A 485 -79.97 -14.06 -37.33
CA GLN A 485 -80.98 -13.88 -38.38
C GLN A 485 -80.36 -13.56 -39.75
N GLU A 486 -79.31 -12.74 -39.80
CA GLU A 486 -78.55 -12.46 -41.03
C GLU A 486 -77.89 -13.73 -41.59
N LEU A 487 -77.27 -14.55 -40.72
CA LEU A 487 -76.64 -15.81 -41.11
C LEU A 487 -77.65 -16.87 -41.57
N VAL A 488 -78.88 -16.88 -41.04
CA VAL A 488 -79.96 -17.80 -41.51
C VAL A 488 -80.45 -17.42 -42.91
N ASN A 489 -80.51 -16.13 -43.23
CA ASN A 489 -80.92 -15.63 -44.55
C ASN A 489 -79.82 -15.76 -45.61
N GLU A 490 -78.54 -15.62 -45.24
CA GLU A 490 -77.40 -15.95 -46.10
C GLU A 490 -77.25 -17.47 -46.29
N ALA A 491 -77.47 -18.27 -45.24
CA ALA A 491 -77.40 -19.73 -45.29
C ALA A 491 -78.52 -20.35 -46.14
N LEU A 492 -79.69 -19.72 -46.26
CA LEU A 492 -80.79 -20.23 -47.10
C LEU A 492 -80.54 -20.09 -48.61
N ASN A 493 -79.68 -19.16 -49.04
CA ASN A 493 -79.43 -18.91 -50.47
C ASN A 493 -78.10 -19.45 -51.02
N GLU A 494 -77.08 -19.71 -50.19
CA GLU A 494 -75.79 -20.26 -50.67
C GLU A 494 -75.43 -21.66 -50.15
N ALA A 495 -76.19 -22.23 -49.20
CA ALA A 495 -76.04 -23.63 -48.77
C ALA A 495 -76.43 -24.65 -49.86
N ARG A 496 -76.83 -24.19 -51.05
CA ARG A 496 -77.05 -25.03 -52.23
C ARG A 496 -75.98 -24.89 -53.32
N LYS A 497 -74.70 -24.61 -52.98
CA LYS A 497 -73.57 -25.23 -53.74
C LYS A 497 -72.11 -25.17 -53.24
N ARG A 498 -71.70 -24.65 -52.07
CA ARG A 498 -70.28 -24.81 -51.59
C ARG A 498 -69.99 -24.46 -50.10
N GLY A 499 -70.91 -24.79 -49.19
CA GLY A 499 -70.79 -24.47 -47.75
C GLY A 499 -69.50 -24.94 -47.05
N ASP A 500 -68.89 -26.05 -47.48
CA ASP A 500 -67.73 -26.62 -46.77
C ASP A 500 -66.39 -25.91 -47.05
N THR A 501 -66.26 -25.22 -48.19
CA THR A 501 -65.03 -24.49 -48.55
C THR A 501 -65.00 -23.13 -47.87
N LEU A 502 -66.14 -22.43 -47.84
CA LEU A 502 -66.29 -21.15 -47.16
C LEU A 502 -66.13 -21.31 -45.65
N MET A 503 -66.75 -22.34 -45.04
CA MET A 503 -66.60 -22.62 -43.61
C MET A 503 -65.15 -22.94 -43.23
N ARG A 504 -64.42 -23.70 -44.06
CA ARG A 504 -62.98 -23.96 -43.86
C ARG A 504 -62.13 -22.71 -43.98
N ASN A 505 -62.42 -21.81 -44.92
CA ASN A 505 -61.70 -20.55 -45.07
C ASN A 505 -61.98 -19.61 -43.89
N ILE A 506 -63.24 -19.49 -43.45
CA ILE A 506 -63.62 -18.73 -42.26
C ILE A 506 -62.94 -19.29 -41.01
N MET A 507 -62.93 -20.62 -40.81
CA MET A 507 -62.22 -21.22 -39.67
C MET A 507 -60.71 -20.97 -39.72
N LYS A 508 -60.08 -21.05 -40.89
CA LYS A 508 -58.66 -20.70 -41.05
C LYS A 508 -58.38 -19.23 -40.75
N ASP A 509 -59.27 -18.32 -41.15
CA ASP A 509 -59.12 -16.89 -40.87
C ASP A 509 -59.37 -16.57 -39.39
N VAL A 510 -60.33 -17.23 -38.75
CA VAL A 510 -60.56 -17.17 -37.29
C VAL A 510 -59.35 -17.73 -36.52
N GLU A 511 -58.76 -18.83 -36.97
CA GLU A 511 -57.53 -19.39 -36.37
C GLU A 511 -56.33 -18.47 -36.56
N LYS A 512 -56.17 -17.86 -37.74
CA LYS A 512 -55.15 -16.83 -38.00
C LYS A 512 -55.32 -15.61 -37.08
N GLU A 513 -56.54 -15.10 -36.92
CA GLU A 513 -56.82 -13.97 -36.04
C GLU A 513 -56.62 -14.32 -34.55
N LYS A 514 -57.01 -15.53 -34.13
CA LYS A 514 -56.68 -16.05 -32.78
C LYS A 514 -55.17 -16.15 -32.57
N ALA A 515 -54.42 -16.65 -33.55
CA ALA A 515 -52.97 -16.76 -33.50
C ALA A 515 -52.30 -15.38 -33.41
N LYS A 516 -52.74 -14.40 -34.22
CA LYS A 516 -52.27 -13.01 -34.15
C LYS A 516 -52.55 -12.37 -32.78
N ASN A 517 -53.76 -12.56 -32.25
CA ASN A 517 -54.15 -11.99 -30.95
C ASN A 517 -53.35 -12.63 -29.80
N ASN A 518 -53.07 -13.94 -29.87
CA ASN A 518 -52.19 -14.62 -28.91
C ASN A 518 -50.73 -14.17 -29.03
N ALA A 519 -50.22 -13.98 -30.25
CA ALA A 519 -48.87 -13.43 -30.49
C ALA A 519 -48.74 -12.02 -29.90
N LEU A 520 -49.75 -11.15 -30.11
CA LEU A 520 -49.78 -9.80 -29.54
C LEU A 520 -49.84 -9.80 -28.01
N LYS A 521 -50.62 -10.71 -27.40
CA LYS A 521 -50.63 -10.89 -25.93
C LYS A 521 -49.26 -11.31 -25.40
N GLN A 522 -48.60 -12.23 -26.09
CA GLN A 522 -47.27 -12.69 -25.72
C GLN A 522 -46.23 -11.57 -25.85
N ASP A 523 -46.34 -10.73 -26.89
CA ASP A 523 -45.46 -9.58 -27.09
C ASP A 523 -45.62 -8.51 -25.99
N ILE A 524 -46.86 -8.18 -25.62
CA ILE A 524 -47.17 -7.28 -24.49
C ILE A 524 -46.61 -7.85 -23.17
N LEU A 525 -46.77 -9.16 -22.94
CA LEU A 525 -46.26 -9.82 -21.74
C LEU A 525 -44.72 -9.85 -21.70
N ASN A 526 -44.07 -10.13 -22.82
CA ASN A 526 -42.62 -10.10 -22.95
C ASN A 526 -42.07 -8.70 -22.68
N LYS A 527 -42.73 -7.66 -23.22
CA LYS A 527 -42.35 -6.26 -22.99
C LYS A 527 -42.51 -5.83 -21.54
N ARG A 528 -43.56 -6.28 -20.85
CA ARG A 528 -43.72 -6.09 -19.40
C ARG A 528 -42.59 -6.76 -18.62
N LEU A 529 -42.28 -8.03 -18.91
CA LEU A 529 -41.23 -8.78 -18.22
C LEU A 529 -39.85 -8.14 -18.44
N GLN A 530 -39.60 -7.60 -19.62
CA GLN A 530 -38.39 -6.83 -19.91
C GLN A 530 -38.32 -5.55 -19.07
N LEU A 531 -39.40 -4.77 -19.01
CA LEU A 531 -39.45 -3.55 -18.19
C LEU A 531 -39.32 -3.83 -16.69
N GLU A 532 -39.86 -4.94 -16.18
CA GLU A 532 -39.66 -5.38 -14.79
C GLU A 532 -38.19 -5.69 -14.48
N ARG A 533 -37.48 -6.36 -15.39
CA ARG A 533 -36.04 -6.62 -15.25
C ARG A 533 -35.23 -5.32 -15.25
N GLU A 534 -35.52 -4.43 -16.20
CA GLU A 534 -34.88 -3.11 -16.27
C GLU A 534 -35.15 -2.27 -15.02
N GLN A 535 -36.36 -2.38 -14.46
CA GLN A 535 -36.71 -1.69 -13.22
C GLN A 535 -35.99 -2.28 -12.01
N GLN A 536 -35.87 -3.61 -11.92
CA GLN A 536 -35.09 -4.26 -10.87
C GLN A 536 -33.61 -3.85 -10.94
N GLU A 537 -33.04 -3.77 -12.15
CA GLU A 537 -31.68 -3.28 -12.37
C GLU A 537 -31.54 -1.81 -11.96
N LEU A 538 -32.50 -0.97 -12.33
CA LEU A 538 -32.52 0.45 -11.95
C LEU A 538 -32.65 0.65 -10.43
N ASN A 539 -33.47 -0.16 -9.76
CA ASN A 539 -33.58 -0.15 -8.29
C ASN A 539 -32.27 -0.57 -7.61
N ASN A 540 -31.59 -1.59 -8.14
CA ASN A 540 -30.29 -2.04 -7.63
C ASN A 540 -29.23 -0.94 -7.81
N ARG A 541 -29.18 -0.28 -8.97
CA ARG A 541 -28.30 0.88 -9.22
C ARG A 541 -28.61 2.04 -8.27
N LEU A 542 -29.89 2.34 -8.04
CA LEU A 542 -30.31 3.40 -7.12
C LEU A 542 -29.86 3.09 -5.69
N ARG A 543 -29.96 1.83 -5.25
CA ARG A 543 -29.49 1.37 -3.94
C ARG A 543 -27.98 1.55 -3.80
N GLN A 544 -27.20 1.06 -4.77
CA GLN A 544 -25.74 1.21 -4.78
C GLN A 544 -25.29 2.68 -4.77
N LEU A 545 -25.98 3.56 -5.50
CA LEU A 545 -25.68 5.00 -5.52
C LEU A 545 -26.05 5.68 -4.20
N ASN A 546 -27.16 5.29 -3.56
CA ASN A 546 -27.53 5.81 -2.23
C ASN A 546 -26.54 5.35 -1.16
N ASP A 547 -26.09 4.10 -1.20
CA ASP A 547 -25.06 3.58 -0.29
C ASP A 547 -23.73 4.33 -0.48
N SER A 548 -23.32 4.56 -1.74
CA SER A 548 -22.14 5.36 -2.07
C SER A 548 -22.24 6.82 -1.62
N TYR A 549 -23.43 7.43 -1.74
CA TYR A 549 -23.70 8.79 -1.27
C TYR A 549 -23.64 8.88 0.27
N ALA A 550 -24.16 7.87 0.99
CA ALA A 550 -24.09 7.80 2.44
C ALA A 550 -22.64 7.68 2.92
N ASP A 551 -21.84 6.82 2.29
CA ASP A 551 -20.40 6.68 2.56
C ASP A 551 -19.62 7.99 2.33
N LEU A 552 -19.94 8.72 1.27
CA LEU A 552 -19.31 10.02 0.97
C LEU A 552 -19.71 11.10 1.97
N GLU A 553 -20.99 11.18 2.37
CA GLU A 553 -21.44 12.12 3.40
C GLU A 553 -20.82 11.80 4.77
N GLU A 554 -20.63 10.53 5.09
CA GLU A 554 -19.91 10.13 6.31
C GLU A 554 -18.42 10.50 6.26
N LYS A 555 -17.72 10.23 5.15
CA LYS A 555 -16.34 10.68 4.92
C LYS A 555 -16.22 12.20 5.03
N LYS A 556 -17.13 12.95 4.42
CA LYS A 556 -17.20 14.42 4.49
C LYS A 556 -17.39 14.92 5.92
N ARG A 557 -18.28 14.32 6.72
CA ARG A 557 -18.47 14.67 8.14
C ARG A 557 -17.20 14.43 8.96
N ARG A 558 -16.56 13.26 8.78
CA ARG A 558 -15.30 12.93 9.46
C ARG A 558 -14.19 13.93 9.12
N ARG A 559 -14.03 14.27 7.83
CA ARG A 559 -13.04 15.28 7.39
C ARG A 559 -13.34 16.69 7.89
N LYS A 560 -14.62 17.10 7.94
CA LYS A 560 -15.02 18.40 8.54
C LYS A 560 -14.67 18.47 10.03
N ALA A 561 -14.90 17.40 10.78
CA ALA A 561 -14.52 17.33 12.19
C ALA A 561 -12.99 17.33 12.39
N GLU A 562 -12.22 16.74 11.48
CA GLU A 562 -10.75 16.83 11.49
C GLU A 562 -10.27 18.27 11.21
N LEU A 563 -10.88 18.96 10.23
CA LEU A 563 -10.57 20.35 9.90
C LEU A 563 -10.82 21.28 11.09
N GLU A 564 -11.95 21.12 11.77
CA GLU A 564 -12.34 21.91 12.94
C GLU A 564 -11.36 21.74 14.11
N LYS A 565 -10.92 20.51 14.39
CA LYS A 565 -9.88 20.24 15.39
C LYS A 565 -8.54 20.88 15.06
N LEU A 566 -8.18 20.90 13.78
CA LEU A 566 -6.91 21.48 13.33
C LEU A 566 -6.95 23.01 13.33
N ALA A 567 -8.12 23.65 13.11
CA ALA A 567 -8.30 25.11 13.06
C ALA A 567 -7.99 25.80 14.40
N GLN A 568 -8.31 25.14 15.51
CA GLN A 568 -8.21 25.66 16.87
C GLN A 568 -6.85 26.30 17.24
N PRO A 569 -5.68 25.68 16.99
CA PRO A 569 -4.38 26.33 17.22
C PRO A 569 -4.13 27.62 16.44
N ALA A 570 -4.63 27.71 15.19
CA ALA A 570 -4.42 28.89 14.34
C ALA A 570 -5.31 30.05 14.76
N ILE A 571 -6.56 29.75 15.10
CA ILE A 571 -7.50 30.71 15.71
C ILE A 571 -6.92 31.21 17.04
N GLN A 572 -6.45 30.30 17.90
CA GLN A 572 -5.87 30.68 19.19
C GLN A 572 -4.64 31.60 19.06
N LYS A 573 -3.81 31.41 18.02
CA LYS A 573 -2.68 32.30 17.73
C LYS A 573 -3.15 33.69 17.30
N GLU A 574 -4.07 33.77 16.35
CA GLU A 574 -4.60 35.04 15.84
C GLU A 574 -5.36 35.81 16.95
N VAL A 575 -6.08 35.12 17.84
CA VAL A 575 -6.71 35.72 19.02
C VAL A 575 -5.67 36.29 19.98
N ASN A 576 -4.60 35.56 20.26
CA ASN A 576 -3.54 36.05 21.13
C ASN A 576 -2.88 37.31 20.55
N ASP A 577 -2.71 37.37 19.24
CA ASP A 577 -2.14 38.54 18.54
C ASP A 577 -3.11 39.73 18.56
N LEU A 578 -4.42 39.50 18.37
CA LEU A 578 -5.45 40.52 18.54
C LEU A 578 -5.55 41.04 19.98
N VAL A 579 -5.40 40.17 20.99
CA VAL A 579 -5.35 40.56 22.40
C VAL A 579 -4.09 41.40 22.69
N ARG A 580 -2.94 41.05 22.11
CA ARG A 580 -1.72 41.87 22.21
C ARG A 580 -1.90 43.25 21.56
N GLU A 581 -2.56 43.28 20.40
CA GLU A 581 -2.93 44.54 19.73
C GLU A 581 -3.93 45.38 20.54
N HIS A 582 -4.83 44.73 21.27
CA HIS A 582 -5.80 45.39 22.13
C HIS A 582 -5.14 45.97 23.40
N LEU A 583 -4.13 45.30 23.94
CA LEU A 583 -3.39 45.68 25.14
C LEU A 583 -2.20 46.63 24.86
N ARG A 584 -2.15 47.25 23.68
CA ARG A 584 -1.03 47.94 22.99
C ARG A 584 -0.16 48.94 23.77
N TYR A 585 -0.46 49.22 25.03
CA TYR A 585 0.22 50.22 25.85
C TYR A 585 1.41 49.70 26.67
N TYR A 586 1.68 48.37 26.75
CA TYR A 586 2.84 47.78 27.44
C TYR A 586 3.36 46.49 26.79
N GLU A 587 4.56 46.00 27.20
CA GLU A 587 5.06 44.66 26.85
C GLU A 587 4.10 43.57 27.39
N VAL A 588 3.28 42.99 26.50
CA VAL A 588 2.25 42.01 26.87
C VAL A 588 2.87 40.62 26.98
N THR A 589 2.89 40.05 28.19
CA THR A 589 3.32 38.67 28.42
C THR A 589 2.16 37.68 28.22
N ASP A 590 2.46 36.39 28.04
CA ASP A 590 1.42 35.35 27.94
C ASP A 590 0.52 35.27 29.18
N LYS A 591 1.05 35.68 30.35
CA LYS A 591 0.29 35.78 31.60
C LYS A 591 -0.76 36.89 31.54
N ASP A 592 -0.48 37.97 30.82
CA ASP A 592 -1.40 39.09 30.66
C ASP A 592 -2.54 38.74 29.70
N ILE A 593 -2.27 37.95 28.66
CA ILE A 593 -3.30 37.39 27.77
C ILE A 593 -4.23 36.45 28.54
N LEU A 594 -3.68 35.59 29.40
CA LEU A 594 -4.47 34.72 30.28
C LEU A 594 -5.33 35.52 31.27
N ASN A 595 -4.77 36.57 31.87
CA ASN A 595 -5.49 37.47 32.76
C ASN A 595 -6.60 38.24 32.02
N PHE A 596 -6.35 38.69 30.79
CA PHE A 596 -7.33 39.35 29.94
C PHE A 596 -8.49 38.42 29.60
N LYS A 597 -8.20 37.18 29.19
CA LYS A 597 -9.20 36.14 28.96
C LYS A 597 -10.07 35.87 30.20
N ALA A 598 -9.46 35.84 31.38
CA ALA A 598 -10.17 35.55 32.62
C ALA A 598 -11.03 36.73 33.12
N LYS A 599 -10.58 37.97 32.95
CA LYS A 599 -11.24 39.17 33.50
C LYS A 599 -12.17 39.88 32.50
N ASN A 600 -11.92 39.77 31.21
CA ASN A 600 -12.63 40.49 30.15
C ASN A 600 -13.26 39.51 29.15
N LYS A 601 -14.03 38.53 29.65
CA LYS A 601 -14.57 37.42 28.86
C LYS A 601 -15.35 37.86 27.62
N SER A 602 -16.26 38.81 27.76
CA SER A 602 -17.06 39.33 26.63
C SER A 602 -16.21 39.95 25.52
N GLU A 603 -15.08 40.55 25.89
CA GLU A 603 -14.20 41.26 24.97
C GLU A 603 -13.23 40.29 24.30
N TYR A 604 -12.75 39.29 25.05
CA TYR A 604 -12.02 38.15 24.51
C TYR A 604 -12.86 37.34 23.50
N ASP A 605 -14.13 37.08 23.80
CA ASP A 605 -15.03 36.33 22.90
C ASP A 605 -15.26 37.08 21.57
N LYS A 606 -15.30 38.42 21.62
CA LYS A 606 -15.36 39.26 20.42
C LYS A 606 -14.09 39.16 19.58
N LEU A 607 -12.91 39.25 20.20
CA LEU A 607 -11.63 39.07 19.53
C LEU A 607 -11.46 37.63 19.00
N PHE A 608 -12.08 36.65 19.67
CA PHE A 608 -12.15 35.26 19.21
C PHE A 608 -12.92 35.13 17.90
N GLY A 609 -14.13 35.70 17.82
CA GLY A 609 -14.90 35.73 16.58
C GLY A 609 -14.20 36.49 15.44
N GLU A 610 -13.48 37.58 15.74
CA GLU A 610 -12.69 38.31 14.75
C GLU A 610 -11.49 37.50 14.24
N ALA A 611 -10.82 36.74 15.11
CA ALA A 611 -9.76 35.83 14.70
C ALA A 611 -10.27 34.68 13.83
N GLU A 612 -11.42 34.10 14.16
CA GLU A 612 -12.09 33.09 13.32
C GLU A 612 -12.34 33.63 11.92
N ALA A 613 -12.93 34.83 11.81
CA ALA A 613 -13.20 35.47 10.53
C ALA A 613 -11.92 35.76 9.72
N ARG A 614 -10.86 36.26 10.37
CA ARG A 614 -9.56 36.55 9.71
C ARG A 614 -8.86 35.29 9.22
N VAL A 615 -8.90 34.22 10.01
CA VAL A 615 -8.33 32.92 9.62
C VAL A 615 -9.10 32.34 8.44
N ASP A 616 -10.43 32.41 8.47
CA ASP A 616 -11.29 31.98 7.35
C ASP A 616 -11.07 32.79 6.06
N GLU A 617 -10.88 34.11 6.16
CA GLU A 617 -10.54 34.96 5.01
C GLU A 617 -9.15 34.66 4.43
N LYS A 618 -8.13 34.47 5.28
CA LYS A 618 -6.77 34.10 4.82
C LYS A 618 -6.80 32.76 4.07
N ILE A 619 -7.60 31.80 4.54
CA ILE A 619 -7.80 30.49 3.91
C ILE A 619 -8.54 30.63 2.56
N LYS A 620 -9.61 31.42 2.51
CA LYS A 620 -10.33 31.72 1.25
C LYS A 620 -9.43 32.42 0.23
N GLY A 621 -8.62 33.39 0.64
CA GLY A 621 -7.70 34.11 -0.24
C GLY A 621 -6.58 33.24 -0.80
N ALA A 622 -6.09 32.26 -0.05
CA ALA A 622 -5.11 31.27 -0.53
C ALA A 622 -5.73 30.28 -1.54
N TYR A 623 -6.99 29.87 -1.33
CA TYR A 623 -7.75 29.05 -2.27
C TYR A 623 -7.94 29.72 -3.64
N VAL A 624 -8.28 31.01 -3.66
CA VAL A 624 -8.41 31.79 -4.90
C VAL A 624 -7.08 31.86 -5.66
N ARG A 625 -5.96 32.07 -4.95
CA ARG A 625 -4.61 32.07 -5.55
C ARG A 625 -4.22 30.72 -6.15
N ARG A 626 -4.53 29.60 -5.50
CA ARG A 626 -4.28 28.26 -6.07
C ARG A 626 -5.19 27.91 -7.23
N LYS A 627 -6.46 28.34 -7.21
CA LYS A 627 -7.36 28.19 -8.36
C LYS A 627 -6.81 28.94 -9.57
N HIS A 628 -6.28 30.14 -9.34
CA HIS A 628 -5.59 30.93 -10.35
C HIS A 628 -4.29 30.25 -10.84
N ASP A 629 -3.42 29.76 -9.96
CA ASP A 629 -2.18 29.05 -10.34
C ASP A 629 -2.42 27.71 -11.04
N ALA A 630 -3.45 26.97 -10.64
CA ALA A 630 -3.86 25.73 -11.30
C ALA A 630 -4.45 25.99 -12.69
N GLY A 631 -5.26 27.04 -12.83
CA GLY A 631 -5.74 27.53 -14.12
C GLY A 631 -4.59 27.95 -15.04
N GLN A 632 -3.61 28.68 -14.51
CA GLN A 632 -2.42 29.10 -15.27
C GLN A 632 -1.53 27.91 -15.69
N LYS A 633 -1.34 26.91 -14.82
CA LYS A 633 -0.64 25.68 -15.19
C LYS A 633 -1.37 24.89 -16.26
N PHE A 634 -2.69 24.81 -16.17
CA PHE A 634 -3.53 24.15 -17.17
C PHE A 634 -3.45 24.85 -18.53
N ILE A 635 -3.59 26.18 -18.57
CA ILE A 635 -3.41 26.98 -19.78
C ILE A 635 -2.04 26.70 -20.41
N LYS A 636 -0.97 26.73 -19.61
CA LYS A 636 0.39 26.48 -20.09
C LYS A 636 0.59 25.06 -20.62
N GLN A 637 0.02 24.04 -19.98
CA GLN A 637 0.12 22.65 -20.40
C GLN A 637 -0.62 22.41 -21.73
N ILE A 638 -1.85 22.89 -21.85
CA ILE A 638 -2.65 22.76 -23.08
C ILE A 638 -2.01 23.56 -24.21
N THR A 639 -1.48 24.75 -23.92
CA THR A 639 -0.76 25.57 -24.91
C THR A 639 0.45 24.83 -25.49
N ASN A 640 1.26 24.19 -24.64
CA ASN A 640 2.43 23.44 -25.09
C ASN A 640 2.03 22.19 -25.89
N LEU A 641 1.03 21.44 -25.44
CA LEU A 641 0.52 20.25 -26.14
C LEU A 641 0.01 20.59 -27.55
N LEU A 642 -0.80 21.66 -27.68
CA LEU A 642 -1.33 22.10 -28.97
C LEU A 642 -0.24 22.67 -29.89
N HIS A 643 0.81 23.27 -29.33
CA HIS A 643 1.95 23.76 -30.10
C HIS A 643 2.76 22.61 -30.71
N GLU A 644 2.93 21.52 -29.96
CA GLU A 644 3.56 20.28 -30.43
C GLU A 644 2.68 19.58 -31.48
N ASP A 645 1.39 19.39 -31.21
CA ASP A 645 0.45 18.71 -32.12
C ASP A 645 0.21 19.48 -33.43
N SER A 646 0.31 20.81 -33.39
CA SER A 646 0.21 21.64 -34.60
C SER A 646 1.51 21.69 -35.42
N ASN A 647 2.57 20.98 -35.01
CA ASN A 647 3.88 20.99 -35.66
C ASN A 647 4.44 22.42 -35.86
N GLY A 648 4.19 23.32 -34.90
CA GLY A 648 4.60 24.72 -34.97
C GLY A 648 3.83 25.56 -36.00
N LYS A 649 2.66 25.11 -36.48
CA LYS A 649 1.82 25.91 -37.38
C LYS A 649 1.31 27.19 -36.72
N PHE A 650 1.04 27.20 -35.41
CA PHE A 650 0.69 28.39 -34.64
C PHE A 650 1.78 28.71 -33.62
N SER A 651 1.97 29.99 -33.30
CA SER A 651 2.87 30.40 -32.22
C SER A 651 2.27 30.08 -30.85
N LEU A 652 3.13 29.88 -29.85
CA LEU A 652 2.70 29.67 -28.45
C LEU A 652 1.75 30.77 -27.96
N LEU A 653 1.98 32.02 -28.36
CA LEU A 653 1.15 33.16 -27.97
C LEU A 653 -0.25 33.12 -28.61
N GLU A 654 -0.35 32.67 -29.86
CA GLU A 654 -1.64 32.49 -30.54
C GLU A 654 -2.45 31.36 -29.89
N ILE A 655 -1.79 30.26 -29.57
CA ILE A 655 -2.42 29.12 -28.89
C ILE A 655 -2.86 29.50 -27.48
N GLU A 656 -2.02 30.22 -26.72
CA GLU A 656 -2.36 30.65 -25.36
C GLU A 656 -3.60 31.55 -25.36
N LYS A 657 -3.67 32.52 -26.28
CA LYS A 657 -4.86 33.37 -26.46
C LYS A 657 -6.10 32.57 -26.83
N THR A 658 -5.95 31.60 -27.74
CA THR A 658 -7.04 30.72 -28.17
C THR A 658 -7.57 29.87 -27.02
N VAL A 659 -6.68 29.31 -26.20
CA VAL A 659 -7.04 28.50 -25.02
C VAL A 659 -7.73 29.36 -23.95
N ILE A 660 -7.28 30.59 -23.72
CA ILE A 660 -7.92 31.51 -22.77
C ILE A 660 -9.33 31.88 -23.25
N ALA A 661 -9.49 32.27 -24.52
CA ALA A 661 -10.80 32.60 -25.09
C ALA A 661 -11.76 31.40 -25.04
N ALA A 662 -11.27 30.19 -25.34
CA ALA A 662 -12.05 28.96 -25.23
C ALA A 662 -12.54 28.69 -23.80
N ILE A 663 -11.72 28.98 -22.77
CA ILE A 663 -12.09 28.88 -21.36
C ILE A 663 -13.11 29.93 -20.96
N GLU A 664 -12.93 31.19 -21.38
CA GLU A 664 -13.85 32.30 -21.08
C GLU A 664 -15.24 32.10 -21.66
N ASN A 665 -15.32 31.40 -22.81
CA ASN A 665 -16.58 31.07 -23.47
C ASN A 665 -17.28 29.82 -22.90
N VAL A 666 -16.70 29.13 -21.91
CA VAL A 666 -17.39 28.00 -21.25
C VAL A 666 -18.44 28.53 -20.27
N PRO A 667 -19.71 28.11 -20.36
CA PRO A 667 -20.74 28.52 -19.42
C PRO A 667 -20.37 28.17 -17.97
N ASP A 668 -20.77 29.01 -17.00
CA ASP A 668 -20.52 28.80 -15.56
C ASP A 668 -21.19 27.54 -14.96
N ASN A 669 -21.89 26.74 -15.77
CA ASN A 669 -22.47 25.47 -15.34
C ASN A 669 -21.44 24.32 -15.51
N THR A 670 -21.28 23.49 -14.48
CA THR A 670 -20.19 22.48 -14.41
C THR A 670 -20.50 21.17 -15.16
N TYR A 671 -21.66 21.06 -15.81
CA TYR A 671 -22.10 19.81 -16.45
C TYR A 671 -21.74 19.84 -17.94
N GLY A 672 -20.60 19.23 -18.29
CA GLY A 672 -20.12 19.20 -19.67
C GLY A 672 -18.97 20.15 -19.98
N TRP A 673 -18.43 20.86 -18.96
CA TRP A 673 -17.33 21.84 -19.10
C TRP A 673 -16.21 21.39 -20.04
N TRP A 674 -15.84 20.10 -20.00
CA TRP A 674 -14.74 19.59 -20.83
C TRP A 674 -15.12 19.34 -22.29
N ASN A 675 -16.39 19.04 -22.56
CA ASN A 675 -16.92 18.97 -23.92
C ASN A 675 -17.15 20.38 -24.48
N ASP A 676 -17.68 21.29 -23.66
CA ASP A 676 -17.92 22.68 -24.05
C ASP A 676 -16.60 23.42 -24.32
N PHE A 677 -15.58 23.21 -23.47
CA PHE A 677 -14.24 23.69 -23.75
C PHE A 677 -13.68 23.14 -25.06
N LYS A 678 -13.84 21.85 -25.36
CA LYS A 678 -13.32 21.28 -26.62
C LYS A 678 -14.03 21.88 -27.83
N ILE A 679 -15.35 22.00 -27.76
CA ILE A 679 -16.15 22.62 -28.83
C ILE A 679 -15.72 24.08 -29.03
N ASN A 680 -15.59 24.85 -27.96
CA ASN A 680 -15.13 26.24 -28.01
C ASN A 680 -13.69 26.34 -28.53
N LEU A 681 -12.81 25.44 -28.11
CA LEU A 681 -11.42 25.39 -28.56
C LEU A 681 -11.35 25.13 -30.08
N ASP A 682 -12.13 24.19 -30.60
CA ASP A 682 -12.19 23.89 -32.03
C ASP A 682 -12.71 25.11 -32.83
N ILE A 683 -13.75 25.78 -32.33
CA ILE A 683 -14.29 27.02 -32.94
C ILE A 683 -13.24 28.13 -32.96
N GLU A 684 -12.54 28.37 -31.85
CA GLU A 684 -11.55 29.45 -31.76
C GLU A 684 -10.28 29.16 -32.58
N LEU A 685 -9.88 27.88 -32.69
CA LEU A 685 -8.80 27.48 -33.60
C LEU A 685 -9.18 27.73 -35.06
N GLU A 686 -10.42 27.41 -35.47
CA GLU A 686 -10.89 27.72 -36.83
C GLU A 686 -10.93 29.23 -37.10
N ASN A 687 -11.39 30.03 -36.14
CA ASN A 687 -11.39 31.48 -36.24
C ASN A 687 -9.97 32.03 -36.43
N THR A 688 -9.02 31.55 -35.62
CA THR A 688 -7.60 31.93 -35.71
C THR A 688 -7.01 31.61 -37.09
N VAL A 689 -7.38 30.47 -37.70
CA VAL A 689 -6.97 30.11 -39.08
C VAL A 689 -7.61 31.04 -40.12
N ARG A 690 -8.91 31.34 -39.97
CA ARG A 690 -9.62 32.26 -40.89
C ARG A 690 -9.03 33.66 -40.85
N GLU A 691 -8.75 34.20 -39.67
CA GLU A 691 -8.10 35.51 -39.49
C GLU A 691 -6.72 35.53 -40.14
N ARG A 692 -5.91 34.49 -39.92
CA ARG A 692 -4.59 34.37 -40.56
C ARG A 692 -4.68 34.35 -42.10
N ASN A 693 -5.65 33.64 -42.65
CA ASN A 693 -5.87 33.58 -44.10
C ASN A 693 -6.40 34.90 -44.66
N ALA A 694 -7.24 35.63 -43.91
CA ALA A 694 -7.71 36.97 -44.28
C ALA A 694 -6.56 37.98 -44.29
N VAL A 695 -5.69 37.96 -43.28
CA VAL A 695 -4.48 38.81 -43.22
C VAL A 695 -3.49 38.45 -44.33
N HIS A 696 -3.32 37.17 -44.63
CA HIS A 696 -2.47 36.71 -45.73
C HIS A 696 -3.02 37.12 -47.12
N ASN A 697 -4.33 37.06 -47.31
CA ASN A 697 -4.98 37.50 -48.56
C ASN A 697 -5.02 39.03 -48.70
N GLN A 698 -5.13 39.79 -47.61
CA GLN A 698 -4.94 41.25 -47.63
C GLN A 698 -3.50 41.64 -47.98
N ASN A 699 -2.51 40.90 -47.48
CA ASN A 699 -1.10 41.13 -47.83
C ASN A 699 -0.76 40.74 -49.28
N LYS A 700 -1.45 39.74 -49.86
CA LYS A 700 -1.37 39.43 -51.30
C LYS A 700 -2.09 40.45 -52.20
N SER A 701 -3.09 41.14 -51.67
CA SER A 701 -3.89 42.15 -52.39
C SER A 701 -3.31 43.57 -52.27
N ARG A 702 -2.19 43.75 -51.55
CA ARG A 702 -1.42 45.00 -51.60
C ARG A 702 -0.59 45.01 -52.89
N PRO A 703 -0.70 46.03 -53.74
CA PRO A 703 0.14 46.13 -54.94
C PRO A 703 1.61 46.11 -54.52
N GLN A 704 2.39 45.20 -55.10
CA GLN A 704 3.84 45.34 -55.15
C GLN A 704 4.14 46.64 -55.89
N TYR A 705 4.44 47.70 -55.16
CA TYR A 705 5.22 48.79 -55.72
C TYR A 705 6.65 48.28 -55.87
N ASP A 706 6.93 47.66 -57.02
CA ASP A 706 8.28 47.63 -57.54
C ASP A 706 8.70 49.06 -57.84
N ARG A 707 9.52 49.59 -56.94
CA ARG A 707 10.39 50.72 -57.21
C ARG A 707 11.51 50.20 -58.10
N ASN A 708 11.57 50.69 -59.33
CA ASN A 708 12.81 50.71 -60.10
C ASN A 708 13.96 51.25 -59.25
N ARG A 709 14.94 50.40 -58.94
CA ARG A 709 16.37 50.66 -59.11
C ARG A 709 17.22 49.42 -58.85
#